data_AF-A0A848VBA0-F1
#
_entry.id   AF-A0A848VBA0-F1
#
_cell.length_a   1.000
_cell.length_b   1.000
_cell.length_c   1.000
_cell.angle_alpha   90.00
_cell.angle_beta   90.00
_cell.angle_gamma   90.00
#
_symmetry.space_group_name_H-M   'P 1'
#
loop_
_entity.id
_entity.type
_entity.pdbx_description
1 polymer ?
#
loop_
_entity_poly.entity_id
_entity_poly.type
_entity_poly.pdbx_seq_one_letter_code
_entity_poly.pdbx_strand_id
1 'polypeptide(L)'
;MPVDNLSEPVSIAGQWKFRTGDNEAWSDSVFDDSSWQETLVPGHAPQDYDGYSGLLWYRLTLQLDMSQPSVRDSAGALAVTIGSVMSAYEFYAGGIRLGSVGQLPPTPAARYDEQRTWFIPPAAVGDDGRLVLALRVWRSPAIGSQWETGPYFGEFLLGNLGDLRAKSMRDALFPNVVLAALYLILGLYHLLVARRNPVLKEFFWFGLFGIAVGIYTFETSQSKFFFDIPYLWHKKLEFLLLYASPVLFGKTLLSVTRTASNKLVDGLHAIFGLYFLFAVFASGAGLLLSLKSFQYLAAFWALVMAGLMAWEAYKGRRAARVIVVLLLILVAAVINDVILKTPLVASGNVLYLVFALMLFCVALMMAERYTEILKQLESRVAARTAELVDANRELAAAVETKGNFLANMSHEMRTPMNAILGLTRLGMKTELTEQQRDYFGKVEQSAEGLQDIIDSILDFSKLADGELECVSQSFEPTAVAEGLRRVWEDAAREAELELNVAVDSNIPQVLLGDAKRLKQVLSIFVSNALKFTENGKVGVELTLLPSAGHAARVRFAVSDTGAGIHEDQRKHLFEAFSQADNSMTRKHGGTGLGLSIAERLVELMGGQIEVESTVGAGSTFSFELELPVPKPSVEEEDVGLDLTPIRGARVLLVDDSELNLQVAGELLRQAKLRVDTALNGRQAVEKATSQPYDCILMDVQMPVMDGYTATEQIRAKSHLDQLPILAMTANAMQQDRERGTAAGMNDYIPKPIDPDELHRALLRWIEPGERDFDEQQLAAAHTAEAVTDALPDSLPGVNISAGLKRVANNAQLYLSLLNDLCNDYADAPERLQIMLDGGDTDGARQFAHKLRGIANNLGADETGTAAETIELEIKDGALPDAEAMQRLAESLAELGRSQQKLAPLMVSDESAAELDDEQRHALFIEVTKAIADSNPEALDLIDKLLGGLEEDTSGYTELAAARDALDMYDFAGAAGFLESAANKDLQKS
;
A
#
# COMPACT_ATOMS: atom_id res chain seq x y z
N MET A 1 -46.48 72.85 18.99
CA MET A 1 -45.10 72.66 19.48
C MET A 1 -44.16 73.52 18.64
N PRO A 2 -43.37 74.42 19.24
CA PRO A 2 -42.39 75.22 18.49
C PRO A 2 -41.20 74.36 18.04
N VAL A 3 -40.65 74.66 16.87
CA VAL A 3 -39.45 74.04 16.30
C VAL A 3 -38.52 75.15 15.82
N ASP A 4 -37.45 75.37 16.57
CA ASP A 4 -36.47 76.45 16.37
C ASP A 4 -35.12 75.97 15.84
N ASN A 5 -34.89 74.65 15.82
CA ASN A 5 -33.66 74.05 15.30
C ASN A 5 -33.96 72.76 14.53
N LEU A 6 -33.38 72.62 13.32
CA LEU A 6 -33.46 71.41 12.49
C LEU A 6 -32.07 70.97 11.98
N SER A 7 -31.00 71.37 12.67
CA SER A 7 -29.63 70.93 12.37
C SER A 7 -29.43 69.43 12.63
N GLU A 8 -30.29 68.84 13.46
CA GLU A 8 -30.43 67.40 13.68
C GLU A 8 -31.92 67.03 13.67
N PRO A 9 -32.27 65.75 13.38
CA PRO A 9 -33.65 65.27 13.50
C PRO A 9 -34.26 65.51 14.88
N VAL A 10 -35.39 66.21 14.95
CA VAL A 10 -36.11 66.54 16.18
C VAL A 10 -37.20 65.51 16.44
N SER A 11 -37.30 65.01 17.66
CA SER A 11 -38.41 64.14 18.07
C SER A 11 -39.72 64.90 18.10
N ILE A 12 -40.71 64.40 17.37
CA ILE A 12 -42.11 64.87 17.43
C ILE A 12 -43.00 63.90 18.23
N ALA A 13 -42.38 62.94 18.94
CA ALA A 13 -43.06 62.18 19.96
C ALA A 13 -43.43 63.10 21.15
N GLY A 14 -44.67 63.02 21.61
CA GLY A 14 -45.18 63.92 22.64
C GLY A 14 -46.71 63.99 22.65
N GLN A 15 -47.27 65.13 23.08
CA GLN A 15 -48.71 65.35 23.15
C GLN A 15 -49.29 65.70 21.77
N TRP A 16 -50.14 64.82 21.25
CA TRP A 16 -50.92 64.97 20.02
C TRP A 16 -52.41 65.11 20.38
N LYS A 17 -53.19 65.68 19.47
CA LYS A 17 -54.64 65.73 19.56
C LYS A 17 -55.25 64.46 18.98
N PHE A 18 -56.30 63.93 19.61
CA PHE A 18 -56.94 62.66 19.27
C PHE A 18 -58.44 62.81 19.06
N ARG A 19 -58.96 62.11 18.04
CA ARG A 19 -60.39 62.00 17.76
C ARG A 19 -60.72 60.70 17.04
N THR A 20 -61.95 60.22 17.19
CA THR A 20 -62.47 59.08 16.44
C THR A 20 -63.46 59.52 15.36
N GLY A 21 -63.53 58.76 14.27
CA GLY A 21 -64.46 59.00 13.17
C GLY A 21 -63.78 59.09 11.81
N ASP A 22 -64.57 59.41 10.80
CA ASP A 22 -64.19 59.29 9.40
C ASP A 22 -64.47 60.59 8.62
N ASN A 23 -63.61 61.60 8.80
CA ASN A 23 -63.70 62.86 8.07
C ASN A 23 -62.30 63.36 7.70
N GLU A 24 -61.98 63.35 6.41
CA GLU A 24 -60.65 63.73 5.89
C GLU A 24 -60.34 65.23 6.06
N ALA A 25 -61.36 66.10 6.16
CA ALA A 25 -61.16 67.53 6.42
C ALA A 25 -60.47 67.82 7.76
N TRP A 26 -60.38 66.83 8.65
CA TRP A 26 -59.62 66.94 9.90
C TRP A 26 -58.10 67.00 9.70
N SER A 27 -57.61 66.62 8.52
CA SER A 27 -56.20 66.74 8.15
C SER A 27 -55.80 68.17 7.76
N ASP A 28 -56.76 69.05 7.46
CA ASP A 28 -56.50 70.40 6.96
C ASP A 28 -55.88 71.32 8.02
N SER A 29 -54.97 72.18 7.58
CA SER A 29 -54.23 73.12 8.44
C SER A 29 -55.12 74.16 9.13
N VAL A 30 -56.24 74.53 8.49
CA VAL A 30 -57.20 75.54 8.96
C VAL A 30 -58.27 75.00 9.91
N PHE A 31 -58.39 73.68 10.05
CA PHE A 31 -59.41 73.08 10.89
C PHE A 31 -59.12 73.32 12.37
N ASP A 32 -60.15 73.64 13.16
CA ASP A 32 -60.05 73.89 14.60
C ASP A 32 -60.14 72.58 15.40
N ASP A 33 -59.00 72.16 15.95
CA ASP A 33 -58.82 70.96 16.77
C ASP A 33 -58.84 71.26 18.29
N SER A 34 -59.22 72.48 18.71
CA SER A 34 -59.26 72.88 20.13
C SER A 34 -60.13 71.97 21.01
N SER A 35 -61.19 71.39 20.42
CA SER A 35 -62.12 70.45 21.08
C SER A 35 -61.60 69.01 21.16
N TRP A 36 -60.45 68.70 20.57
CA TRP A 36 -59.90 67.34 20.56
C TRP A 36 -59.17 67.03 21.86
N GLN A 37 -59.25 65.78 22.30
CA GLN A 37 -58.55 65.31 23.49
C GLN A 37 -57.05 65.23 23.24
N GLU A 38 -56.23 65.42 24.26
CA GLU A 38 -54.79 65.22 24.16
C GLU A 38 -54.42 63.76 24.46
N THR A 39 -53.47 63.23 23.70
CA THR A 39 -52.88 61.91 23.93
C THR A 39 -51.40 61.91 23.62
N LEU A 40 -50.65 61.02 24.25
CA LEU A 40 -49.23 60.86 23.99
C LEU A 40 -49.01 59.96 22.75
N VAL A 41 -48.19 60.38 21.80
CA VAL A 41 -47.73 59.57 20.65
C VAL A 41 -46.21 59.44 20.72
N PRO A 42 -45.63 58.23 20.55
CA PRO A 42 -46.33 56.95 20.41
C PRO A 42 -46.99 56.53 21.73
N GLY A 43 -48.27 56.16 21.67
CA GLY A 43 -49.04 55.79 22.86
C GLY A 43 -50.48 55.40 22.53
N HIS A 44 -51.27 55.15 23.56
CA HIS A 44 -52.63 54.61 23.46
C HIS A 44 -53.66 55.69 23.11
N ALA A 45 -54.85 55.26 22.72
CA ALA A 45 -56.00 56.15 22.78
C ALA A 45 -56.23 56.59 24.25
N PRO A 46 -56.78 57.78 24.51
CA PRO A 46 -57.17 58.20 25.86
C PRO A 46 -58.05 57.16 26.56
N GLN A 47 -57.97 57.06 27.90
CA GLN A 47 -58.63 56.03 28.72
C GLN A 47 -60.15 55.90 28.48
N ASP A 48 -60.83 56.98 28.11
CA ASP A 48 -62.28 56.97 27.84
C ASP A 48 -62.67 56.28 26.52
N TYR A 49 -61.68 55.84 25.71
CA TYR A 49 -61.86 55.22 24.40
C TYR A 49 -61.44 53.73 24.36
N ASP A 50 -61.30 53.10 25.52
CA ASP A 50 -61.07 51.66 25.64
C ASP A 50 -62.22 50.87 24.99
N GLY A 51 -61.90 50.12 23.93
CA GLY A 51 -62.85 49.30 23.16
C GLY A 51 -63.35 49.91 21.84
N TYR A 52 -62.92 51.11 21.46
CA TYR A 52 -63.30 51.67 20.16
C TYR A 52 -62.69 50.87 18.99
N SER A 53 -63.50 50.57 17.98
CA SER A 53 -63.09 49.95 16.71
C SER A 53 -63.53 50.82 15.53
N GLY A 54 -62.69 50.94 14.50
CA GLY A 54 -62.89 51.89 13.40
C GLY A 54 -61.72 52.85 13.22
N LEU A 55 -61.99 54.04 12.65
CA LEU A 55 -60.97 55.01 12.28
C LEU A 55 -60.64 55.99 13.42
N LEU A 56 -59.33 56.17 13.62
CA LEU A 56 -58.73 57.00 14.65
C LEU A 56 -57.90 58.10 13.99
N TRP A 57 -57.95 59.30 14.52
CA TRP A 57 -57.16 60.44 14.07
C TRP A 57 -56.26 60.96 15.18
N TYR A 58 -55.01 61.20 14.82
CA TYR A 58 -53.99 61.83 15.66
C TYR A 58 -53.47 63.05 14.92
N ARG A 59 -53.40 64.21 15.58
CA ARG A 59 -53.02 65.47 14.95
C ARG A 59 -52.00 66.23 15.80
N LEU A 60 -50.98 66.78 15.17
CA LEU A 60 -49.94 67.58 15.81
C LEU A 60 -49.75 68.88 15.04
N THR A 61 -49.91 70.01 15.73
CA THR A 61 -49.60 71.33 15.17
C THR A 61 -48.19 71.75 15.61
N LEU A 62 -47.33 71.98 14.63
CA LEU A 62 -45.96 72.45 14.78
C LEU A 62 -45.87 73.91 14.32
N GLN A 63 -45.03 74.68 14.99
CA GLN A 63 -44.72 76.07 14.63
C GLN A 63 -43.23 76.15 14.29
N LEU A 64 -42.91 76.24 13.01
CA LEU A 64 -41.54 76.34 12.51
C LEU A 64 -41.08 77.80 12.63
N ASP A 65 -39.98 78.04 13.35
CA ASP A 65 -39.38 79.38 13.42
C ASP A 65 -38.55 79.64 12.15
N MET A 66 -39.22 80.21 11.14
CA MET A 66 -38.62 80.51 9.83
C MET A 66 -37.51 81.58 9.90
N SER A 67 -37.31 82.23 11.05
CA SER A 67 -36.20 83.17 11.25
C SER A 67 -34.86 82.45 11.51
N GLN A 68 -34.90 81.19 11.95
CA GLN A 68 -33.72 80.40 12.26
C GLN A 68 -33.12 79.77 10.99
N PRO A 69 -31.81 79.94 10.71
CA PRO A 69 -31.17 79.42 9.49
C PRO A 69 -31.37 77.92 9.28
N SER A 70 -31.20 77.11 10.33
CA SER A 70 -31.36 75.65 10.25
C SER A 70 -32.76 75.20 9.83
N VAL A 71 -33.79 75.97 10.23
CA VAL A 71 -35.19 75.68 9.91
C VAL A 71 -35.51 76.12 8.49
N ARG A 72 -35.10 77.35 8.12
CA ARG A 72 -35.29 77.90 6.79
C ARG A 72 -34.60 77.08 5.70
N ASP A 73 -33.36 76.66 5.95
CA ASP A 73 -32.56 75.91 4.97
C ASP A 73 -33.08 74.47 4.81
N SER A 74 -33.73 73.92 5.83
CA SER A 74 -34.37 72.59 5.79
C SER A 74 -35.80 72.60 5.24
N ALA A 75 -36.48 73.75 5.19
CA ALA A 75 -37.90 73.83 4.81
C ALA A 75 -38.20 73.28 3.41
N GLY A 76 -37.27 73.42 2.45
CA GLY A 76 -37.41 72.89 1.09
C GLY A 76 -37.17 71.38 0.95
N ALA A 77 -36.60 70.75 1.97
CA ALA A 77 -36.28 69.32 2.02
C ALA A 77 -36.83 68.66 3.30
N LEU A 78 -37.88 69.24 3.87
CA LEU A 78 -38.44 68.80 5.15
C LEU A 78 -39.08 67.43 4.98
N ALA A 79 -38.86 66.57 5.95
CA ALA A 79 -39.44 65.24 5.97
C ALA A 79 -39.73 64.80 7.40
N VAL A 80 -40.58 63.79 7.52
CA VAL A 80 -40.96 63.21 8.79
C VAL A 80 -40.84 61.70 8.74
N THR A 81 -40.04 61.16 9.65
CA THR A 81 -40.01 59.74 9.93
C THR A 81 -41.09 59.41 10.95
N ILE A 82 -42.00 58.53 10.59
CA ILE A 82 -42.97 57.95 11.53
C ILE A 82 -42.49 56.56 11.96
N GLY A 83 -42.68 56.27 13.26
CA GLY A 83 -42.41 54.95 13.80
C GLY A 83 -43.28 53.88 13.13
N SER A 84 -42.95 52.61 13.36
CA SER A 84 -43.72 51.46 12.89
C SER A 84 -45.16 51.58 13.38
N VAL A 85 -46.11 51.71 12.47
CA VAL A 85 -47.54 51.65 12.80
C VAL A 85 -48.01 50.20 12.62
N MET A 86 -48.48 49.56 13.69
CA MET A 86 -48.91 48.15 13.73
C MET A 86 -50.32 47.93 13.16
N SER A 87 -50.80 48.88 12.34
CA SER A 87 -52.09 48.81 11.65
C SER A 87 -52.03 49.54 10.31
N ALA A 88 -53.06 49.41 9.49
CA ALA A 88 -53.21 50.23 8.30
C ALA A 88 -53.40 51.70 8.70
N TYR A 89 -52.75 52.61 7.99
CA TYR A 89 -52.83 54.05 8.26
C TYR A 89 -52.64 54.89 7.00
N GLU A 90 -53.05 56.15 7.10
CA GLU A 90 -52.78 57.23 6.16
C GLU A 90 -52.14 58.40 6.92
N PHE A 91 -51.17 59.05 6.28
CA PHE A 91 -50.43 60.15 6.90
C PHE A 91 -50.52 61.41 6.03
N TYR A 92 -50.72 62.54 6.69
CA TYR A 92 -51.05 63.83 6.09
C TYR A 92 -50.17 64.94 6.66
N ALA A 93 -49.86 65.92 5.83
CA ALA A 93 -49.27 67.19 6.25
C ALA A 93 -50.00 68.36 5.57
N GLY A 94 -50.50 69.31 6.35
CA GLY A 94 -51.20 70.50 5.84
C GLY A 94 -52.41 70.18 4.95
N GLY A 95 -53.15 69.10 5.25
CA GLY A 95 -54.25 68.59 4.41
C GLY A 95 -53.82 67.71 3.22
N ILE A 96 -52.53 67.65 2.89
CA ILE A 96 -52.00 66.85 1.80
C ILE A 96 -51.68 65.44 2.30
N ARG A 97 -52.27 64.42 1.67
CA ARG A 97 -51.92 63.02 1.93
C ARG A 97 -50.50 62.74 1.43
N LEU A 98 -49.59 62.46 2.35
CA LEU A 98 -48.21 62.09 2.05
C LEU A 98 -48.11 60.63 1.59
N GLY A 99 -48.90 59.75 2.22
CA GLY A 99 -49.04 58.37 1.80
C GLY A 99 -49.79 57.52 2.80
N SER A 100 -49.69 56.19 2.65
CA SER A 100 -50.47 55.24 3.43
C SER A 100 -49.88 53.83 3.43
N VAL A 101 -50.12 53.09 4.51
CA VAL A 101 -49.89 51.65 4.59
C VAL A 101 -51.23 50.94 4.59
N GLY A 102 -51.46 50.15 3.55
CA GLY A 102 -52.75 49.50 3.30
C GLY A 102 -53.89 50.43 2.86
N GLN A 103 -55.03 49.85 2.54
CA GLN A 103 -56.30 50.58 2.40
C GLN A 103 -57.00 50.67 3.76
N LEU A 104 -57.81 51.71 3.98
CA LEU A 104 -58.62 51.82 5.19
C LEU A 104 -60.10 51.59 4.82
N PRO A 105 -60.77 50.53 5.35
CA PRO A 105 -60.25 49.43 6.19
C PRO A 105 -59.33 48.47 5.42
N PRO A 106 -58.41 47.74 6.09
CA PRO A 106 -57.37 46.94 5.45
C PRO A 106 -57.91 45.82 4.58
N THR A 107 -57.50 45.82 3.32
CA THR A 107 -57.66 44.70 2.39
C THR A 107 -56.43 43.79 2.44
N PRO A 108 -56.56 42.49 2.06
CA PRO A 108 -55.43 41.56 1.98
C PRO A 108 -54.31 42.01 1.03
N ALA A 109 -54.59 42.98 0.15
CA ALA A 109 -53.66 43.56 -0.83
C ALA A 109 -52.92 44.79 -0.30
N ALA A 110 -52.96 45.05 1.00
CA ALA A 110 -52.25 46.16 1.63
C ALA A 110 -50.73 46.06 1.42
N ARG A 111 -50.18 47.01 0.66
CA ARG A 111 -48.72 47.22 0.49
C ARG A 111 -48.14 48.00 1.67
N TYR A 112 -46.88 47.74 1.96
CA TYR A 112 -46.11 48.45 2.97
C TYR A 112 -45.56 49.78 2.45
N ASP A 113 -45.29 50.67 3.40
CA ASP A 113 -44.51 51.87 3.18
C ASP A 113 -43.01 51.50 3.22
N GLU A 114 -42.38 51.51 2.05
CA GLU A 114 -40.95 51.24 1.87
C GLU A 114 -40.06 52.34 2.48
N GLN A 115 -40.62 53.53 2.74
CA GLN A 115 -39.88 54.68 3.23
C GLN A 115 -40.70 55.37 4.31
N ARG A 116 -40.58 54.88 5.56
CA ARG A 116 -41.12 55.48 6.80
C ARG A 116 -40.88 56.99 6.97
N THR A 117 -40.05 57.56 6.11
CA THR A 117 -39.72 58.98 6.01
C THR A 117 -40.47 59.60 4.85
N TRP A 118 -41.47 60.41 5.17
CA TRP A 118 -42.31 61.09 4.21
C TRP A 118 -41.77 62.50 3.94
N PHE A 119 -41.54 62.82 2.68
CA PHE A 119 -41.27 64.19 2.27
C PHE A 119 -42.50 65.06 2.56
N ILE A 120 -42.29 66.20 3.21
CA ILE A 120 -43.32 67.19 3.47
C ILE A 120 -43.24 68.24 2.36
N PRO A 121 -44.26 68.33 1.48
CA PRO A 121 -44.27 69.36 0.45
C PRO A 121 -44.20 70.75 1.08
N PRO A 122 -43.46 71.70 0.48
CA PRO A 122 -43.41 73.07 1.00
C PRO A 122 -44.80 73.72 1.14
N ALA A 123 -45.75 73.34 0.27
CA ALA A 123 -47.14 73.81 0.31
C ALA A 123 -47.92 73.35 1.56
N ALA A 124 -47.43 72.35 2.31
CA ALA A 124 -48.04 71.92 3.57
C ALA A 124 -47.65 72.82 4.76
N VAL A 125 -46.65 73.69 4.59
CA VAL A 125 -46.20 74.67 5.58
C VAL A 125 -46.86 76.00 5.26
N GLY A 126 -47.63 76.56 6.21
CA GLY A 126 -48.24 77.88 6.05
C GLY A 126 -47.20 78.99 5.97
N ASP A 127 -47.57 80.14 5.40
CA ASP A 127 -46.69 81.32 5.28
C ASP A 127 -46.18 81.84 6.64
N ASP A 128 -46.91 81.55 7.71
CA ASP A 128 -46.56 81.85 9.11
C ASP A 128 -45.65 80.79 9.76
N GLY A 129 -45.23 79.76 9.02
CA GLY A 129 -44.43 78.64 9.52
C GLY A 129 -45.27 77.54 10.22
N ARG A 130 -46.60 77.61 10.18
CA ARG A 130 -47.47 76.61 10.79
C ARG A 130 -47.51 75.33 9.95
N LEU A 131 -47.23 74.20 10.58
CA LEU A 131 -47.29 72.86 9.95
C LEU A 131 -48.21 71.95 10.77
N VAL A 132 -49.23 71.38 10.13
CA VAL A 132 -50.13 70.41 10.77
C VAL A 132 -49.83 69.03 10.23
N LEU A 133 -49.48 68.10 11.11
CA LEU A 133 -49.34 66.67 10.81
C LEU A 133 -50.58 65.94 11.29
N ALA A 134 -51.12 65.05 10.47
CA ALA A 134 -52.26 64.22 10.85
C ALA A 134 -52.07 62.76 10.42
N LEU A 135 -52.40 61.84 11.32
CA LEU A 135 -52.25 60.40 11.16
C LEU A 135 -53.62 59.75 11.37
N ARG A 136 -54.12 59.09 10.34
CA ARG A 136 -55.41 58.37 10.34
C ARG A 136 -55.13 56.88 10.38
N VAL A 137 -55.57 56.19 11.43
CA VAL A 137 -55.26 54.77 11.66
C VAL A 137 -56.54 53.97 11.80
N TRP A 138 -56.61 52.80 11.17
CA TRP A 138 -57.72 51.87 11.38
C TRP A 138 -57.44 50.96 12.57
N ARG A 139 -58.44 50.69 13.40
CA ARG A 139 -58.38 49.73 14.50
C ARG A 139 -59.39 48.62 14.28
N SER A 140 -58.92 47.38 14.27
CA SER A 140 -59.77 46.20 14.07
C SER A 140 -60.76 46.00 15.22
N PRO A 141 -62.04 45.70 14.93
CA PRO A 141 -63.03 45.30 15.95
C PRO A 141 -62.72 43.95 16.62
N ALA A 142 -61.99 43.08 15.94
CA ALA A 142 -61.75 41.70 16.38
C ALA A 142 -60.54 41.56 17.32
N ILE A 143 -59.77 42.63 17.51
CA ILE A 143 -58.58 42.64 18.35
C ILE A 143 -58.98 43.26 19.68
N GLY A 144 -59.24 42.42 20.69
CA GLY A 144 -59.58 42.88 22.04
C GLY A 144 -58.51 43.77 22.68
N SER A 145 -58.74 44.23 23.90
CA SER A 145 -57.86 45.05 24.76
C SER A 145 -56.41 44.58 24.93
N GLN A 146 -55.99 43.50 24.27
CA GLN A 146 -54.68 42.88 24.48
C GLN A 146 -53.55 43.46 23.62
N TRP A 147 -53.86 44.26 22.59
CA TRP A 147 -52.88 45.07 21.84
C TRP A 147 -52.71 46.48 22.43
N GLU A 148 -52.89 46.60 23.75
CA GLU A 148 -52.62 47.79 24.57
C GLU A 148 -51.11 48.03 24.78
N THR A 149 -50.33 47.99 23.71
CA THR A 149 -49.18 48.88 23.58
C THR A 149 -49.52 49.60 22.30
N GLY A 150 -49.80 50.92 22.36
CA GLY A 150 -50.36 51.71 21.26
C GLY A 150 -49.79 51.33 19.88
N PRO A 151 -50.52 51.57 18.77
CA PRO A 151 -50.20 51.00 17.47
C PRO A 151 -48.89 51.53 16.85
N TYR A 152 -47.96 52.07 17.62
CA TYR A 152 -46.80 52.84 17.22
C TYR A 152 -45.53 52.33 17.94
N PHE A 153 -44.47 52.03 17.18
CA PHE A 153 -43.17 51.62 17.73
C PHE A 153 -42.00 52.24 16.96
N GLY A 154 -41.10 52.90 17.67
CA GLY A 154 -39.91 53.53 17.09
C GLY A 154 -40.01 55.06 17.11
N GLU A 155 -39.00 55.71 16.56
CA GLU A 155 -38.85 57.16 16.64
C GLU A 155 -39.82 57.87 15.68
N PHE A 156 -40.40 58.98 16.16
CA PHE A 156 -41.14 59.93 15.35
C PHE A 156 -40.27 61.18 15.23
N LEU A 157 -39.70 61.43 14.05
CA LEU A 157 -38.71 62.48 13.85
C LEU A 157 -39.13 63.43 12.74
N LEU A 158 -38.88 64.71 12.92
CA LEU A 158 -38.94 65.74 11.89
C LEU A 158 -37.53 66.24 11.59
N GLY A 159 -37.17 66.38 10.32
CA GLY A 159 -35.83 66.84 9.93
C GLY A 159 -35.65 66.96 8.44
N ASN A 160 -34.40 67.15 8.01
CA ASN A 160 -34.04 67.10 6.61
C ASN A 160 -34.18 65.66 6.06
N LEU A 161 -34.75 65.52 4.86
CA LEU A 161 -34.96 64.24 4.20
C LEU A 161 -33.68 63.42 4.05
N GLY A 162 -32.55 64.06 3.75
CA GLY A 162 -31.25 63.41 3.60
C GLY A 162 -30.77 62.77 4.90
N ASP A 163 -30.86 63.52 5.99
CA ASP A 163 -30.40 63.09 7.32
C ASP A 163 -31.27 61.98 7.89
N LEU A 164 -32.60 62.10 7.73
CA LEU A 164 -33.55 61.06 8.14
C LEU A 164 -33.36 59.76 7.37
N ARG A 165 -33.14 59.82 6.05
CA ARG A 165 -32.84 58.63 5.23
C ARG A 165 -31.49 58.01 5.60
N ALA A 166 -30.46 58.81 5.84
CA ALA A 166 -29.14 58.33 6.25
C ALA A 166 -29.18 57.66 7.63
N LYS A 167 -29.96 58.19 8.58
CA LYS A 167 -30.21 57.56 9.89
C LYS A 167 -30.95 56.23 9.72
N SER A 168 -32.05 56.22 8.97
CA SER A 168 -32.84 55.02 8.71
C SER A 168 -32.04 53.89 8.04
N MET A 169 -31.15 54.20 7.09
CA MET A 169 -30.30 53.19 6.45
C MET A 169 -29.28 52.56 7.39
N ARG A 170 -28.67 53.36 8.28
CA ARG A 170 -27.70 52.85 9.28
C ARG A 170 -28.36 51.95 10.31
N ASP A 171 -29.58 52.28 10.73
CA ASP A 171 -30.27 51.56 11.81
C ASP A 171 -31.02 50.29 11.34
N ALA A 172 -31.43 50.21 10.06
CA ALA A 172 -32.36 49.17 9.59
C ALA A 172 -31.80 48.09 8.64
N LEU A 173 -30.80 48.40 7.80
CA LEU A 173 -30.49 47.58 6.62
C LEU A 173 -29.39 46.52 6.82
N PHE A 174 -28.41 46.76 7.68
CA PHE A 174 -27.19 45.93 7.70
C PHE A 174 -27.22 44.73 8.67
N PRO A 175 -27.60 44.88 9.96
CA PRO A 175 -27.41 43.79 10.93
C PRO A 175 -28.32 42.57 10.72
N ASN A 176 -29.62 42.79 10.53
CA ASN A 176 -30.60 41.69 10.51
C ASN A 176 -30.58 40.88 9.21
N VAL A 177 -30.31 41.50 8.06
CA VAL A 177 -30.21 40.77 6.78
C VAL A 177 -28.96 39.89 6.77
N VAL A 178 -27.82 40.43 7.20
CA VAL A 178 -26.57 39.67 7.32
C VAL A 178 -26.74 38.52 8.31
N LEU A 179 -27.34 38.78 9.47
CA LEU A 179 -27.58 37.75 10.48
C LEU A 179 -28.56 36.67 9.98
N ALA A 180 -29.62 37.05 9.28
CA ALA A 180 -30.55 36.12 8.65
C ALA A 180 -29.85 35.22 7.62
N ALA A 181 -29.02 35.81 6.75
CA ALA A 181 -28.24 35.07 5.77
C ALA A 181 -27.26 34.09 6.45
N LEU A 182 -26.57 34.51 7.51
CA LEU A 182 -25.68 33.64 8.28
C LEU A 182 -26.43 32.45 8.90
N TYR A 183 -27.59 32.67 9.51
CA TYR A 183 -28.40 31.59 10.09
C TYR A 183 -28.94 30.63 9.02
N LEU A 184 -29.34 31.15 7.85
CA LEU A 184 -29.77 30.32 6.71
C LEU A 184 -28.63 29.46 6.18
N ILE A 185 -27.44 30.03 5.97
CA ILE A 185 -26.25 29.30 5.51
C ILE A 185 -25.88 28.22 6.53
N LEU A 186 -25.82 28.58 7.82
CA LEU A 186 -25.50 27.65 8.90
C LEU A 186 -26.54 26.52 8.98
N GLY A 187 -27.83 26.85 8.88
CA GLY A 187 -28.91 25.88 8.91
C GLY A 187 -28.86 24.90 7.74
N LEU A 188 -28.66 25.40 6.52
CA LEU A 188 -28.51 24.59 5.30
C LEU A 188 -27.28 23.68 5.37
N TYR A 189 -26.14 24.19 5.86
CA TYR A 189 -24.93 23.39 6.06
C TYR A 189 -25.20 22.19 6.98
N HIS A 190 -25.86 22.40 8.12
CA HIS A 190 -26.15 21.32 9.06
C HIS A 190 -27.17 20.32 8.50
N LEU A 191 -28.14 20.75 7.68
CA LEU A 191 -29.01 19.82 6.95
C LEU A 191 -28.25 18.98 5.92
N LEU A 192 -27.27 19.55 5.21
CA LEU A 192 -26.41 18.80 4.29
C LEU A 192 -25.57 17.75 5.02
N VAL A 193 -25.02 18.10 6.19
CA VAL A 193 -24.30 17.16 7.07
C VAL A 193 -25.22 16.03 7.53
N ALA A 194 -26.43 16.36 7.98
CA ALA A 194 -27.42 15.37 8.40
C ALA A 194 -27.88 14.45 7.26
N ARG A 195 -28.00 14.98 6.03
CA ARG A 195 -28.33 14.19 4.84
C ARG A 195 -27.24 13.17 4.52
N ARG A 196 -25.96 13.55 4.65
CA ARG A 196 -24.83 12.63 4.46
C ARG A 196 -24.69 11.62 5.60
N ASN A 197 -25.12 11.98 6.81
CA ASN A 197 -24.98 11.16 8.01
C ASN A 197 -26.30 11.09 8.81
N PRO A 198 -27.24 10.21 8.43
CA PRO A 198 -28.59 10.15 9.02
C PRO A 198 -28.61 9.80 10.52
N VAL A 199 -27.53 9.22 11.02
CA VAL A 199 -27.34 8.88 12.43
C VAL A 199 -27.22 10.13 13.31
N LEU A 200 -26.72 11.24 12.74
CA LEU A 200 -26.48 12.50 13.45
C LEU A 200 -27.73 13.39 13.45
N LYS A 201 -28.79 12.90 14.10
CA LYS A 201 -30.12 13.55 14.16
C LYS A 201 -30.06 14.97 14.74
N GLU A 202 -29.06 15.27 15.55
CA GLU A 202 -28.83 16.59 16.13
C GLU A 202 -28.59 17.66 15.07
N PHE A 203 -27.87 17.34 13.98
CA PHE A 203 -27.60 18.27 12.87
C PHE A 203 -28.86 18.55 12.06
N PHE A 204 -29.77 17.57 11.96
CA PHE A 204 -31.05 17.77 11.28
C PHE A 204 -31.91 18.80 12.02
N TRP A 205 -32.10 18.61 13.34
CA TRP A 205 -32.92 19.51 14.15
C TRP A 205 -32.29 20.91 14.29
N PHE A 206 -30.97 20.99 14.49
CA PHE A 206 -30.27 22.26 14.53
C PHE A 206 -30.32 22.99 13.18
N GLY A 207 -30.20 22.26 12.08
CA GLY A 207 -30.31 22.80 10.73
C GLY A 207 -31.69 23.41 10.46
N LEU A 208 -32.75 22.67 10.79
CA LEU A 208 -34.13 23.14 10.66
C LEU A 208 -34.42 24.34 11.58
N PHE A 209 -33.88 24.32 12.80
CA PHE A 209 -33.95 25.45 13.73
C PHE A 209 -33.22 26.69 13.18
N GLY A 210 -32.00 26.54 12.67
CA GLY A 210 -31.21 27.63 12.08
C GLY A 210 -31.91 28.27 10.89
N ILE A 211 -32.54 27.47 10.02
CA ILE A 211 -33.37 27.99 8.93
C ILE A 211 -34.57 28.77 9.48
N ALA A 212 -35.30 28.21 10.45
CA ALA A 212 -36.45 28.87 11.02
C ALA A 212 -36.10 30.22 11.66
N VAL A 213 -34.99 30.27 12.40
CA VAL A 213 -34.45 31.49 13.01
C VAL A 213 -33.96 32.48 11.96
N GLY A 214 -33.31 32.01 10.89
CA GLY A 214 -32.87 32.84 9.77
C GLY A 214 -34.03 33.51 9.06
N ILE A 215 -35.09 32.76 8.73
CA ILE A 215 -36.30 33.31 8.13
C ILE A 215 -36.99 34.26 9.11
N TYR A 216 -37.07 33.92 10.41
CA TYR A 216 -37.67 34.82 11.41
C TYR A 216 -36.89 36.14 11.56
N THR A 217 -35.55 36.07 11.52
CA THR A 217 -34.67 37.25 11.58
C THR A 217 -34.86 38.13 10.33
N PHE A 218 -35.03 37.50 9.17
CA PHE A 218 -35.39 38.21 7.94
C PHE A 218 -36.78 38.85 8.03
N GLU A 219 -37.77 38.10 8.52
CA GLU A 219 -39.14 38.57 8.74
C GLU A 219 -39.25 39.65 9.83
N THR A 220 -38.23 39.85 10.66
CA THR A 220 -38.16 40.99 11.59
C THR A 220 -37.36 42.17 11.01
N SER A 221 -36.65 41.97 9.89
CA SER A 221 -35.95 43.03 9.15
C SER A 221 -36.92 43.93 8.37
N GLN A 222 -36.47 45.14 8.02
CA GLN A 222 -37.20 46.01 7.09
C GLN A 222 -37.06 45.56 5.63
N SER A 223 -36.00 44.82 5.30
CA SER A 223 -35.69 44.40 3.93
C SER A 223 -36.69 43.39 3.35
N LYS A 224 -37.50 42.75 4.20
CA LYS A 224 -38.61 41.90 3.74
C LYS A 224 -39.62 42.64 2.86
N PHE A 225 -39.73 43.96 3.01
CA PHE A 225 -40.68 44.78 2.25
C PHE A 225 -40.24 45.06 0.81
N PHE A 226 -38.98 44.83 0.43
CA PHE A 226 -38.53 44.96 -0.96
C PHE A 226 -39.16 43.94 -1.92
N PHE A 227 -39.84 42.91 -1.41
CA PHE A 227 -40.30 41.77 -2.19
C PHE A 227 -41.78 41.87 -2.65
N ASP A 228 -42.45 43.02 -2.46
CA ASP A 228 -43.87 43.27 -2.81
C ASP A 228 -44.84 42.15 -2.35
N ILE A 229 -44.56 41.55 -1.18
CA ILE A 229 -45.40 40.51 -0.56
C ILE A 229 -46.44 41.17 0.37
N PRO A 230 -47.71 40.71 0.40
CA PRO A 230 -48.74 41.33 1.23
C PRO A 230 -48.47 41.22 2.74
N TYR A 231 -48.83 42.25 3.51
CA TYR A 231 -48.54 42.33 4.96
C TYR A 231 -48.95 41.10 5.77
N LEU A 232 -50.18 40.62 5.56
CA LEU A 232 -50.73 39.50 6.32
C LEU A 232 -49.92 38.22 6.13
N TRP A 233 -49.24 38.05 4.99
CA TRP A 233 -48.36 36.91 4.73
C TRP A 233 -47.09 36.97 5.57
N HIS A 234 -46.43 38.13 5.63
CA HIS A 234 -45.28 38.35 6.51
C HIS A 234 -45.64 38.05 7.98
N LYS A 235 -46.78 38.55 8.46
CA LYS A 235 -47.23 38.26 9.83
C LYS A 235 -47.55 36.79 10.07
N LYS A 236 -48.19 36.12 9.12
CA LYS A 236 -48.42 34.67 9.24
C LYS A 236 -47.10 33.90 9.32
N LEU A 237 -46.12 34.24 8.49
CA LEU A 237 -44.82 33.60 8.48
C LEU A 237 -44.04 33.86 9.79
N GLU A 238 -44.06 35.10 10.27
CA GLU A 238 -43.45 35.50 11.55
C GLU A 238 -44.03 34.68 12.73
N PHE A 239 -45.36 34.59 12.85
CA PHE A 239 -46.00 33.80 13.91
C PHE A 239 -45.77 32.29 13.75
N LEU A 240 -45.79 31.77 12.52
CA LEU A 240 -45.53 30.37 12.24
C LEU A 240 -44.14 29.94 12.74
N LEU A 241 -43.12 30.75 12.44
CA LEU A 241 -41.75 30.49 12.86
C LEU A 241 -41.57 30.67 14.36
N LEU A 242 -42.20 31.69 14.95
CA LEU A 242 -42.22 31.90 16.39
C LEU A 242 -42.82 30.68 17.12
N TYR A 243 -43.95 30.15 16.65
CA TYR A 243 -44.63 29.00 17.26
C TYR A 243 -43.90 27.67 17.04
N ALA A 244 -43.17 27.53 15.94
CA ALA A 244 -42.32 26.35 15.69
C ALA A 244 -41.05 26.35 16.54
N SER A 245 -40.56 27.52 16.97
CA SER A 245 -39.24 27.68 17.59
C SER A 245 -39.02 26.83 18.86
N PRO A 246 -39.97 26.67 19.81
CA PRO A 246 -39.72 25.85 21.01
C PRO A 246 -39.59 24.37 20.68
N VAL A 247 -40.33 23.88 19.68
CA VAL A 247 -40.25 22.48 19.24
C VAL A 247 -38.90 22.20 18.59
N LEU A 248 -38.49 23.06 17.64
CA LEU A 248 -37.23 22.90 16.92
C LEU A 248 -36.02 23.03 17.85
N PHE A 249 -36.03 24.01 18.75
CA PHE A 249 -34.99 24.18 19.74
C PHE A 249 -34.97 23.04 20.77
N GLY A 250 -36.14 22.61 21.26
CA GLY A 250 -36.26 21.51 22.21
C GLY A 250 -35.72 20.19 21.63
N LYS A 251 -36.08 19.86 20.39
CA LYS A 251 -35.55 18.68 19.69
C LYS A 251 -34.04 18.77 19.46
N THR A 252 -33.54 19.95 19.11
CA THR A 252 -32.10 20.21 19.01
C THR A 252 -31.40 19.91 20.33
N LEU A 253 -31.88 20.50 21.42
CA LEU A 253 -31.25 20.37 22.74
C LEU A 253 -31.25 18.90 23.21
N LEU A 254 -32.40 18.22 23.12
CA LEU A 254 -32.52 16.81 23.49
C LEU A 254 -31.63 15.89 22.63
N SER A 255 -31.49 16.18 21.33
CA SER A 255 -30.65 15.39 20.44
C SER A 255 -29.17 15.57 20.73
N VAL A 256 -28.73 16.82 20.92
CA VAL A 256 -27.34 17.15 21.29
C VAL A 256 -27.00 16.58 22.67
N THR A 257 -27.94 16.62 23.62
CA THR A 257 -27.74 16.05 24.96
C THR A 257 -28.01 14.55 25.02
N ARG A 258 -28.49 13.88 23.95
CA ARG A 258 -28.96 12.49 23.99
C ARG A 258 -29.95 12.20 25.14
N THR A 259 -30.71 13.21 25.54
CA THR A 259 -31.71 13.06 26.59
C THR A 259 -33.00 12.59 25.93
N ALA A 260 -33.53 11.47 26.39
CA ALA A 260 -34.84 11.01 25.92
C ALA A 260 -35.91 12.05 26.30
N SER A 261 -36.82 12.34 25.35
CA SER A 261 -38.00 13.14 25.64
C SER A 261 -38.88 12.41 26.65
N ASN A 262 -39.50 13.14 27.56
CA ASN A 262 -40.51 12.60 28.46
C ASN A 262 -41.91 12.97 27.96
N LYS A 263 -42.94 12.27 28.46
CA LYS A 263 -44.34 12.50 28.04
C LYS A 263 -44.79 13.96 28.23
N LEU A 264 -44.22 14.66 29.22
CA LEU A 264 -44.52 16.06 29.49
C LEU A 264 -44.02 16.97 28.36
N VAL A 265 -42.76 16.80 27.95
CA VAL A 265 -42.15 17.57 26.84
C VAL A 265 -42.83 17.25 25.51
N ASP A 266 -43.12 15.99 25.24
CA ASP A 266 -43.85 15.61 24.02
C ASP A 266 -45.27 16.19 24.00
N GLY A 267 -45.96 16.21 25.15
CA GLY A 267 -47.26 16.86 25.31
C GLY A 267 -47.17 18.37 25.04
N LEU A 268 -46.15 19.06 25.58
CA LEU A 268 -45.94 20.49 25.32
C LEU A 268 -45.63 20.77 23.85
N HIS A 269 -44.79 19.96 23.21
CA HIS A 269 -44.50 20.10 21.78
C HIS A 269 -45.73 19.84 20.91
N ALA A 270 -46.62 18.93 21.29
CA ALA A 270 -47.90 18.73 20.61
C ALA A 270 -48.81 19.96 20.72
N ILE A 271 -48.84 20.62 21.88
CA ILE A 271 -49.59 21.88 22.06
C ILE A 271 -49.00 22.99 21.17
N PHE A 272 -47.68 23.14 21.09
CA PHE A 272 -47.07 24.07 20.13
C PHE A 272 -47.38 23.71 18.67
N GLY A 273 -47.49 22.43 18.34
CA GLY A 273 -47.97 21.96 17.04
C GLY A 273 -49.39 22.42 16.72
N LEU A 274 -50.28 22.49 17.71
CA LEU A 274 -51.63 23.06 17.55
C LEU A 274 -51.58 24.58 17.31
N TYR A 275 -50.71 25.32 18.02
CA TYR A 275 -50.45 26.75 17.74
C TYR A 275 -49.95 26.95 16.30
N PHE A 276 -49.04 26.09 15.85
CA PHE A 276 -48.51 26.11 14.48
C PHE A 276 -49.59 25.85 13.43
N LEU A 277 -50.37 24.79 13.58
CA LEU A 277 -51.47 24.46 12.65
C LEU A 277 -52.50 25.58 12.60
N PHE A 278 -52.83 26.18 13.74
CA PHE A 278 -53.74 27.31 13.78
C PHE A 278 -53.19 28.54 13.04
N ALA A 279 -51.90 28.86 13.21
CA ALA A 279 -51.27 29.96 12.47
C ALA A 279 -51.29 29.75 10.94
N VAL A 280 -51.22 28.50 10.48
CA VAL A 280 -51.31 28.14 9.05
C VAL A 280 -52.74 28.23 8.52
N PHE A 281 -53.71 27.66 9.23
CA PHE A 281 -55.05 27.38 8.70
C PHE A 281 -56.17 28.29 9.18
N ALA A 282 -56.01 29.01 10.29
CA ALA A 282 -57.10 29.84 10.82
C ALA A 282 -57.18 31.21 10.12
N SER A 283 -58.37 31.57 9.65
CA SER A 283 -58.69 32.85 8.99
C SER A 283 -59.40 33.86 9.90
N GLY A 284 -59.53 33.60 11.21
CA GLY A 284 -60.27 34.45 12.14
C GLY A 284 -59.83 34.32 13.61
N ALA A 285 -60.00 35.40 14.36
CA ALA A 285 -59.63 35.55 15.78
C ALA A 285 -60.48 34.65 16.69
N GLY A 286 -60.03 33.42 16.90
CA GLY A 286 -60.58 32.48 17.88
C GLY A 286 -59.85 32.58 19.23
N LEU A 287 -60.62 32.68 20.31
CA LEU A 287 -60.27 33.12 21.67
C LEU A 287 -59.25 32.27 22.50
N LEU A 288 -58.44 31.39 21.92
CA LEU A 288 -57.57 30.45 22.69
C LEU A 288 -56.06 30.51 22.40
N LEU A 289 -55.62 31.28 21.41
CA LEU A 289 -54.21 31.30 20.96
C LEU A 289 -53.68 32.73 20.83
N SER A 290 -53.76 33.49 21.92
CA SER A 290 -53.14 34.82 22.01
C SER A 290 -51.61 34.72 22.10
N LEU A 291 -50.90 35.79 21.72
CA LEU A 291 -49.46 35.89 21.95
C LEU A 291 -49.10 35.72 23.43
N LYS A 292 -49.94 36.21 24.35
CA LYS A 292 -49.77 36.06 25.81
C LYS A 292 -49.87 34.60 26.25
N SER A 293 -50.86 33.86 25.75
CA SER A 293 -51.00 32.43 26.08
C SER A 293 -49.85 31.60 25.49
N PHE A 294 -49.32 31.98 24.33
CA PHE A 294 -48.07 31.41 23.81
C PHE A 294 -46.88 31.72 24.72
N GLN A 295 -46.70 32.97 25.15
CA GLN A 295 -45.61 33.38 26.06
C GLN A 295 -45.65 32.60 27.38
N TYR A 296 -46.82 32.45 28.00
CA TYR A 296 -46.98 31.62 29.21
C TYR A 296 -46.59 30.15 28.96
N LEU A 297 -47.03 29.59 27.83
CA LEU A 297 -46.69 28.22 27.46
C LEU A 297 -45.17 28.07 27.19
N ALA A 298 -44.55 29.05 26.54
CA ALA A 298 -43.12 29.09 26.28
C ALA A 298 -42.28 29.21 27.57
N ALA A 299 -42.73 30.03 28.53
CA ALA A 299 -42.09 30.11 29.85
C ALA A 299 -42.21 28.80 30.62
N PHE A 300 -43.39 28.17 30.61
CA PHE A 300 -43.57 26.86 31.24
C PHE A 300 -42.71 25.78 30.59
N TRP A 301 -42.65 25.75 29.25
CA TRP A 301 -41.77 24.86 28.51
C TRP A 301 -40.28 25.10 28.83
N ALA A 302 -39.84 26.36 28.90
CA ALA A 302 -38.46 26.70 29.23
C ALA A 302 -38.08 26.24 30.64
N LEU A 303 -39.00 26.33 31.61
CA LEU A 303 -38.82 25.81 32.97
C LEU A 303 -38.67 24.27 32.97
N VAL A 304 -39.51 23.56 32.22
CA VAL A 304 -39.42 22.09 32.09
C VAL A 304 -38.09 21.69 31.45
N MET A 305 -37.68 22.38 30.38
CA MET A 305 -36.39 22.14 29.72
C MET A 305 -35.20 22.45 30.64
N ALA A 306 -35.30 23.49 31.48
CA ALA A 306 -34.27 23.83 32.46
C ALA A 306 -34.09 22.69 33.49
N GLY A 307 -35.19 22.07 33.94
CA GLY A 307 -35.13 20.89 34.80
C GLY A 307 -34.40 19.71 34.16
N LEU A 308 -34.68 19.42 32.88
CA LEU A 308 -33.98 18.36 32.13
C LEU A 308 -32.49 18.69 31.94
N MET A 309 -32.15 19.95 31.66
CA MET A 309 -30.76 20.37 31.51
C MET A 309 -30.01 20.38 32.85
N ALA A 310 -30.69 20.66 33.96
CA ALA A 310 -30.11 20.55 35.30
C ALA A 310 -29.73 19.09 35.61
N TRP A 311 -30.54 18.13 35.16
CA TRP A 311 -30.21 16.71 35.26
C TRP A 311 -28.98 16.32 34.43
N GLU A 312 -28.86 16.81 33.19
CA GLU A 312 -27.66 16.57 32.37
C GLU A 312 -26.41 17.30 32.90
N ALA A 313 -26.60 18.47 33.49
CA ALA A 313 -25.55 19.19 34.21
C ALA A 313 -25.04 18.39 35.42
N TYR A 314 -25.93 17.75 36.17
CA TYR A 314 -25.58 16.86 37.27
C TYR A 314 -24.75 15.66 36.81
N LYS A 315 -25.02 15.13 35.62
CA LYS A 315 -24.20 14.07 34.98
C LYS A 315 -22.84 14.55 34.47
N GLY A 316 -22.48 15.82 34.67
CA GLY A 316 -21.15 16.37 34.38
C GLY A 316 -21.04 17.19 33.08
N ARG A 317 -22.13 17.41 32.33
CA ARG A 317 -22.06 18.23 31.10
C ARG A 317 -21.97 19.72 31.42
N ARG A 318 -20.84 20.34 31.10
CA ARG A 318 -20.56 21.74 31.47
C ARG A 318 -21.48 22.74 30.75
N ALA A 319 -21.69 22.57 29.45
CA ALA A 319 -22.56 23.45 28.66
C ALA A 319 -24.03 23.41 29.11
N ALA A 320 -24.52 22.27 29.62
CA ALA A 320 -25.88 22.16 30.15
C ALA A 320 -26.10 23.11 31.35
N ARG A 321 -25.09 23.35 32.19
CA ARG A 321 -25.18 24.32 33.31
C ARG A 321 -25.49 25.73 32.84
N VAL A 322 -24.83 26.17 31.77
CA VAL A 322 -25.04 27.51 31.19
C VAL A 322 -26.44 27.60 30.58
N ILE A 323 -26.88 26.55 29.87
CA ILE A 323 -28.21 26.50 29.26
C ILE A 323 -29.33 26.56 30.30
N VAL A 324 -29.17 25.93 31.48
CA VAL A 324 -30.12 26.07 32.60
C VAL A 324 -30.28 27.54 33.00
N VAL A 325 -29.16 28.24 33.21
CA VAL A 325 -29.18 29.66 33.61
C VAL A 325 -29.87 30.50 32.54
N LEU A 326 -29.55 30.28 31.26
CA LEU A 326 -30.17 31.00 30.14
C LEU A 326 -31.68 30.75 30.02
N LEU A 327 -32.12 29.51 30.22
CA LEU A 327 -33.55 29.17 30.23
C LEU A 327 -34.27 29.86 31.40
N LEU A 328 -33.65 29.94 32.58
CA LEU A 328 -34.24 30.64 33.72
C LEU A 328 -34.30 32.17 33.51
N ILE A 329 -33.29 32.76 32.85
CA ILE A 329 -33.33 34.17 32.44
C ILE A 329 -34.47 34.40 31.45
N LEU A 330 -34.66 33.49 30.48
CA LEU A 330 -35.78 33.56 29.53
C LEU A 330 -37.14 33.50 30.24
N VAL A 331 -37.30 32.61 31.22
CA VAL A 331 -38.51 32.52 32.05
C VAL A 331 -38.76 33.83 32.80
N ALA A 332 -37.73 34.36 33.46
CA ALA A 332 -37.83 35.62 34.20
C ALA A 332 -38.20 36.80 33.29
N ALA A 333 -37.61 36.86 32.09
CA ALA A 333 -37.90 37.90 31.10
C ALA A 333 -39.36 37.85 30.65
N VAL A 334 -39.88 36.65 30.32
CA VAL A 334 -41.28 36.47 29.92
C VAL A 334 -42.24 36.80 31.06
N ILE A 335 -41.94 36.37 32.29
CA ILE A 335 -42.74 36.71 33.47
C ILE A 335 -42.80 38.23 33.67
N ASN A 336 -41.67 38.92 33.53
CA ASN A 336 -41.62 40.36 33.72
C ASN A 336 -42.46 41.12 32.68
N ASP A 337 -42.39 40.70 31.41
CA ASP A 337 -43.13 41.33 30.30
C ASP A 337 -44.65 41.10 30.41
N VAL A 338 -45.06 39.86 30.73
CA VAL A 338 -46.49 39.49 30.72
C VAL A 338 -47.19 39.81 32.05
N ILE A 339 -46.54 39.57 33.19
CA ILE A 339 -47.15 39.68 34.53
C ILE A 339 -46.90 41.05 35.14
N LEU A 340 -45.64 41.52 35.12
CA LEU A 340 -45.26 42.76 35.79
C LEU A 340 -45.54 44.01 34.94
N LYS A 341 -45.94 43.83 33.66
CA LYS A 341 -46.23 44.91 32.67
C LYS A 341 -45.14 45.99 32.60
N THR A 342 -43.95 45.69 33.12
CA THR A 342 -42.75 46.51 32.99
C THR A 342 -41.95 45.84 31.89
N PRO A 343 -41.71 46.48 30.76
CA PRO A 343 -41.13 45.76 29.66
C PRO A 343 -39.60 45.73 29.82
N LEU A 344 -39.08 44.82 30.66
CA LEU A 344 -37.65 44.48 30.64
C LEU A 344 -37.23 43.96 29.25
N VAL A 345 -38.18 43.27 28.59
CA VAL A 345 -38.06 42.74 27.23
C VAL A 345 -38.09 43.85 26.17
N ALA A 346 -38.67 45.04 26.44
CA ALA A 346 -38.64 46.15 25.48
C ALA A 346 -37.26 46.79 25.30
N SER A 347 -36.24 46.38 26.07
CA SER A 347 -34.87 46.76 25.73
C SER A 347 -34.32 45.99 24.52
N GLY A 348 -34.99 44.90 24.06
CA GLY A 348 -34.62 44.05 22.90
C GLY A 348 -33.32 43.27 23.08
N ASN A 349 -32.27 43.95 23.54
CA ASN A 349 -30.89 43.50 23.60
C ASN A 349 -30.65 42.32 24.55
N VAL A 350 -31.38 42.24 25.67
CA VAL A 350 -31.20 41.13 26.64
C VAL A 350 -31.69 39.80 26.06
N LEU A 351 -32.82 39.80 25.35
CA LEU A 351 -33.36 38.57 24.77
C LEU A 351 -32.50 38.08 23.59
N TYR A 352 -32.03 39.01 22.74
CA TYR A 352 -31.08 38.68 21.68
C TYR A 352 -29.77 38.13 22.24
N LEU A 353 -29.26 38.71 23.33
CA LEU A 353 -28.05 38.23 24.00
C LEU A 353 -28.22 36.83 24.60
N VAL A 354 -29.33 36.58 25.31
CA VAL A 354 -29.64 35.26 25.89
C VAL A 354 -29.74 34.21 24.79
N PHE A 355 -30.44 34.54 23.71
CA PHE A 355 -30.60 33.65 22.56
C PHE A 355 -29.27 33.38 21.84
N ALA A 356 -28.45 34.41 21.62
CA ALA A 356 -27.12 34.26 21.03
C ALA A 356 -26.20 33.39 21.89
N LEU A 357 -26.21 33.58 23.21
CA LEU A 357 -25.43 32.76 24.14
C LEU A 357 -25.92 31.31 24.15
N MET A 358 -27.23 31.10 23.99
CA MET A 358 -27.84 29.77 23.92
C MET A 358 -27.41 29.03 22.64
N LEU A 359 -27.44 29.71 21.49
CA LEU A 359 -26.90 29.19 20.23
C LEU A 359 -25.42 28.86 20.32
N PHE A 360 -24.62 29.73 20.95
CA PHE A 360 -23.20 29.49 21.18
C PHE A 360 -22.96 28.24 22.04
N CYS A 361 -23.74 28.05 23.12
CA CYS A 361 -23.66 26.84 23.95
C CYS A 361 -24.01 25.57 23.16
N VAL A 362 -25.05 25.62 22.33
CA VAL A 362 -25.42 24.48 21.46
C VAL A 362 -24.31 24.18 20.44
N ALA A 363 -23.68 25.20 19.86
CA ALA A 363 -22.55 25.05 18.95
C ALA A 363 -21.33 24.40 19.64
N LEU A 364 -21.02 24.81 20.87
CA LEU A 364 -19.96 24.17 21.67
C LEU A 364 -20.25 22.70 21.94
N MET A 365 -21.49 22.36 22.30
CA MET A 365 -21.89 20.96 22.53
C MET A 365 -21.81 20.11 21.24
N MET A 366 -22.15 20.71 20.09
CA MET A 366 -21.97 20.07 18.78
C MET A 366 -20.49 19.85 18.44
N ALA A 367 -19.61 20.81 18.76
CA ALA A 367 -18.18 20.69 18.54
C ALA A 367 -17.53 19.61 19.43
N GLU A 368 -17.88 19.57 20.71
CA GLU A 368 -17.47 18.49 21.63
C GLU A 368 -17.93 17.13 21.09
N ARG A 369 -19.17 17.05 20.60
CA ARG A 369 -19.73 15.83 20.01
C ARG A 369 -18.98 15.37 18.77
N TYR A 370 -18.63 16.29 17.88
CA TYR A 370 -17.88 15.99 16.67
C TYR A 370 -16.48 15.45 17.00
N THR A 371 -15.82 16.08 17.98
CA THR A 371 -14.49 15.66 18.46
C THR A 371 -14.52 14.24 19.03
N GLU A 372 -15.56 13.89 19.80
CA GLU A 372 -15.73 12.53 20.34
C GLU A 372 -15.92 11.48 19.24
N ILE A 373 -16.70 11.80 18.19
CA ILE A 373 -16.90 10.91 17.05
C ILE A 373 -15.58 10.70 16.29
N LEU A 374 -14.80 11.77 16.07
CA LEU A 374 -13.50 11.66 15.40
C LEU A 374 -12.54 10.75 16.16
N LYS A 375 -12.42 10.92 17.48
CA LYS A 375 -11.57 10.06 18.32
C LYS A 375 -11.98 8.58 18.26
N GLN A 376 -13.29 8.29 18.30
CA GLN A 376 -13.80 6.93 18.18
C GLN A 376 -13.51 6.32 16.81
N LEU A 377 -13.60 7.12 15.75
CA LEU A 377 -13.28 6.69 14.40
C LEU A 377 -11.79 6.40 14.24
N GLU A 378 -10.92 7.31 14.70
CA GLU A 378 -9.46 7.13 14.67
C GLU A 378 -9.04 5.87 15.41
N SER A 379 -9.57 5.63 16.61
CA SER A 379 -9.28 4.42 17.38
C SER A 379 -9.72 3.15 16.65
N ARG A 380 -10.89 3.16 16.00
CA ARG A 380 -11.40 2.01 15.26
C ARG A 380 -10.59 1.75 13.99
N VAL A 381 -10.17 2.81 13.29
CA VAL A 381 -9.29 2.70 12.13
C VAL A 381 -7.95 2.11 12.56
N ALA A 382 -7.31 2.66 13.60
CA ALA A 382 -6.05 2.14 14.12
C ALA A 382 -6.13 0.66 14.51
N ALA A 383 -7.20 0.25 15.21
CA ALA A 383 -7.41 -1.15 15.57
C ALA A 383 -7.57 -2.06 14.33
N ARG A 384 -8.37 -1.64 13.35
CA ARG A 384 -8.54 -2.41 12.09
C ARG A 384 -7.28 -2.47 11.26
N THR A 385 -6.49 -1.39 11.22
CA THR A 385 -5.20 -1.38 10.53
C THR A 385 -4.23 -2.34 11.20
N ALA A 386 -4.17 -2.39 12.53
CA ALA A 386 -3.34 -3.36 13.26
C ALA A 386 -3.77 -4.81 12.97
N GLU A 387 -5.07 -5.12 13.07
CA GLU A 387 -5.60 -6.45 12.72
C GLU A 387 -5.25 -6.87 11.28
N LEU A 388 -5.33 -5.94 10.32
CA LEU A 388 -4.97 -6.20 8.93
C LEU A 388 -3.47 -6.45 8.74
N VAL A 389 -2.63 -5.70 9.44
CA VAL A 389 -1.17 -5.89 9.40
C VAL A 389 -0.81 -7.27 9.95
N ASP A 390 -1.41 -7.68 11.07
CA ASP A 390 -1.16 -8.99 11.67
C ASP A 390 -1.64 -10.12 10.74
N ALA A 391 -2.85 -10.01 10.20
CA ALA A 391 -3.38 -11.02 9.27
C ALA A 391 -2.54 -11.14 7.98
N ASN A 392 -2.05 -10.02 7.43
CA ASN A 392 -1.14 -10.06 6.27
C ASN A 392 0.19 -10.71 6.61
N ARG A 393 0.71 -10.49 7.83
CA ARG A 393 1.97 -11.08 8.28
C ARG A 393 1.85 -12.60 8.46
N GLU A 394 0.74 -13.07 9.01
CA GLU A 394 0.42 -14.50 9.10
C GLU A 394 0.27 -15.13 7.71
N LEU A 395 -0.42 -14.45 6.79
CA LEU A 395 -0.57 -14.92 5.42
C LEU A 395 0.78 -15.02 4.70
N ALA A 396 1.63 -14.00 4.80
CA ALA A 396 2.96 -13.98 4.20
C ALA A 396 3.84 -15.12 4.73
N ALA A 397 3.85 -15.33 6.05
CA ALA A 397 4.58 -16.44 6.67
C ALA A 397 4.06 -17.81 6.21
N ALA A 398 2.74 -17.96 6.05
CA ALA A 398 2.14 -19.20 5.56
C ALA A 398 2.52 -19.49 4.09
N VAL A 399 2.57 -18.46 3.24
CA VAL A 399 2.98 -18.59 1.82
C VAL A 399 4.47 -18.95 1.74
N GLU A 400 5.34 -18.26 2.48
CA GLU A 400 6.77 -18.57 2.53
C GLU A 400 7.04 -19.99 3.03
N THR A 401 6.33 -20.41 4.09
CA THR A 401 6.45 -21.78 4.63
C THR A 401 6.01 -22.83 3.61
N LYS A 402 4.95 -22.56 2.83
CA LYS A 402 4.49 -23.45 1.76
C LYS A 402 5.55 -23.58 0.65
N GLY A 403 6.15 -22.47 0.20
CA GLY A 403 7.21 -22.47 -0.82
C GLY A 403 8.46 -23.23 -0.36
N ASN A 404 8.96 -22.92 0.84
CA ASN A 404 10.13 -23.60 1.43
C ASN A 404 9.88 -25.09 1.66
N PHE A 405 8.67 -25.46 2.09
CA PHE A 405 8.31 -26.87 2.26
C PHE A 405 8.39 -27.64 0.95
N LEU A 406 7.86 -27.09 -0.15
CA LEU A 406 7.86 -27.75 -1.45
C LEU A 406 9.26 -27.84 -2.06
N ALA A 407 10.07 -26.78 -1.93
CA ALA A 407 11.45 -26.79 -2.37
C ALA A 407 12.28 -27.85 -1.62
N ASN A 408 12.15 -27.92 -0.29
CA ASN A 408 12.86 -28.89 0.53
C ASN A 408 12.39 -30.32 0.26
N MET A 409 11.07 -30.54 0.11
CA MET A 409 10.54 -31.87 -0.23
C MET A 409 11.03 -32.39 -1.58
N SER A 410 11.24 -31.52 -2.57
CA SER A 410 11.88 -31.91 -3.84
C SER A 410 13.24 -32.55 -3.61
N HIS A 411 14.10 -31.86 -2.85
CA HIS A 411 15.48 -32.28 -2.60
C HIS A 411 15.53 -33.57 -1.77
N GLU A 412 14.69 -33.64 -0.73
CA GLU A 412 14.56 -34.80 0.16
C GLU A 412 13.97 -36.03 -0.55
N MET A 413 13.13 -35.86 -1.58
CA MET A 413 12.63 -36.99 -2.37
C MET A 413 13.55 -37.38 -3.53
N ARG A 414 14.30 -36.44 -4.11
CA ARG A 414 15.24 -36.71 -5.22
C ARG A 414 16.46 -37.50 -4.76
N THR A 415 16.97 -37.22 -3.55
CA THR A 415 18.15 -37.91 -2.98
C THR A 415 17.96 -39.43 -2.85
N PRO A 416 16.89 -39.95 -2.21
CA PRO A 416 16.65 -41.39 -2.14
C PRO A 416 16.31 -42.01 -3.50
N MET A 417 15.70 -41.25 -4.44
CA MET A 417 15.46 -41.75 -5.80
C MET A 417 16.72 -41.93 -6.62
N ASN A 418 17.63 -40.96 -6.59
CA ASN A 418 18.91 -41.09 -7.27
C ASN A 418 19.74 -42.25 -6.70
N ALA A 419 19.64 -42.50 -5.39
CA ALA A 419 20.27 -43.67 -4.76
C ALA A 419 19.65 -44.99 -5.23
N ILE A 420 18.32 -45.11 -5.26
CA ILE A 420 17.61 -46.30 -5.75
C ILE A 420 17.93 -46.56 -7.23
N LEU A 421 17.91 -45.53 -8.08
CA LEU A 421 18.30 -45.64 -9.49
C LEU A 421 19.78 -46.03 -9.65
N GLY A 422 20.66 -45.41 -8.88
CA GLY A 422 22.09 -45.72 -8.87
C GLY A 422 22.36 -47.19 -8.52
N LEU A 423 21.76 -47.68 -7.43
CA LEU A 423 21.88 -49.08 -7.00
C LEU A 423 21.26 -50.07 -8.00
N THR A 424 20.12 -49.70 -8.59
CA THR A 424 19.44 -50.53 -9.60
C THR A 424 20.28 -50.65 -10.87
N ARG A 425 20.87 -49.54 -11.34
CA ARG A 425 21.78 -49.49 -12.49
C ARG A 425 23.10 -50.22 -12.23
N LEU A 426 23.63 -50.15 -11.01
CA LEU A 426 24.81 -50.92 -10.60
C LEU A 426 24.50 -52.43 -10.56
N GLY A 427 23.35 -52.83 -10.01
CA GLY A 427 22.90 -54.23 -10.03
C GLY A 427 22.68 -54.76 -11.46
N MET A 428 22.15 -53.93 -12.36
CA MET A 428 21.98 -54.27 -13.79
C MET A 428 23.30 -54.55 -14.53
N LYS A 429 24.43 -54.06 -14.01
CA LYS A 429 25.77 -54.30 -14.56
C LYS A 429 26.41 -55.61 -14.07
N THR A 430 25.82 -56.33 -13.12
CA THR A 430 26.34 -57.63 -12.64
C THR A 430 25.80 -58.81 -13.48
N GLU A 431 26.32 -60.03 -13.24
CA GLU A 431 25.72 -61.24 -13.80
C GLU A 431 24.35 -61.50 -13.16
N LEU A 432 23.28 -61.26 -13.93
CA LEU A 432 21.89 -61.43 -13.50
C LEU A 432 21.22 -62.55 -14.29
N THR A 433 20.38 -63.34 -13.61
CA THR A 433 19.42 -64.22 -14.29
C THR A 433 18.38 -63.39 -15.04
N GLU A 434 17.73 -63.97 -16.06
CA GLU A 434 16.71 -63.29 -16.88
C GLU A 434 15.57 -62.71 -16.02
N GLN A 435 15.16 -63.44 -14.98
CA GLN A 435 14.15 -63.01 -14.02
C GLN A 435 14.63 -61.85 -13.11
N GLN A 436 15.90 -61.85 -12.69
CA GLN A 436 16.45 -60.74 -11.91
C GLN A 436 16.59 -59.47 -12.76
N ARG A 437 17.01 -59.60 -14.02
CA ARG A 437 17.10 -58.48 -14.96
C ARG A 437 15.73 -57.84 -15.21
N ASP A 438 14.68 -58.64 -15.34
CA ASP A 438 13.28 -58.17 -15.41
C ASP A 438 12.85 -57.43 -14.12
N TYR A 439 13.24 -57.92 -12.93
CA TYR A 439 12.96 -57.23 -11.67
C TYR A 439 13.69 -55.89 -11.53
N PHE A 440 14.99 -55.83 -11.83
CA PHE A 440 15.74 -54.58 -11.79
C PHE A 440 15.22 -53.58 -12.82
N GLY A 441 14.88 -54.01 -14.03
CA GLY A 441 14.26 -53.14 -15.04
C GLY A 441 12.91 -52.56 -14.57
N LYS A 442 12.08 -53.35 -13.89
CA LYS A 442 10.82 -52.86 -13.29
C LYS A 442 11.03 -51.88 -12.14
N VAL A 443 12.07 -52.08 -11.33
CA VAL A 443 12.43 -51.14 -10.24
C VAL A 443 12.94 -49.82 -10.83
N GLU A 444 13.81 -49.87 -11.84
CA GLU A 444 14.31 -48.69 -12.54
C GLU A 444 13.16 -47.88 -13.13
N GLN A 445 12.30 -48.53 -13.91
CA GLN A 445 11.12 -47.91 -14.51
C GLN A 445 10.17 -47.28 -13.47
N SER A 446 10.01 -47.93 -12.31
CA SER A 446 9.17 -47.40 -11.23
C SER A 446 9.79 -46.20 -10.53
N ALA A 447 11.12 -46.18 -10.38
CA ALA A 447 11.86 -45.09 -9.75
C ALA A 447 11.95 -43.86 -10.68
N GLU A 448 12.21 -44.06 -11.97
CA GLU A 448 12.14 -42.99 -13.00
C GLU A 448 10.72 -42.41 -13.07
N GLY A 449 9.71 -43.29 -13.09
CA GLY A 449 8.31 -42.86 -13.04
C GLY A 449 8.01 -42.02 -11.80
N LEU A 450 8.45 -42.40 -10.62
CA LEU A 450 8.24 -41.62 -9.39
C LEU A 450 8.93 -40.25 -9.44
N GLN A 451 10.12 -40.19 -10.04
CA GLN A 451 10.86 -38.95 -10.23
C GLN A 451 10.11 -37.97 -11.14
N ASP A 452 9.55 -38.47 -12.24
CA ASP A 452 8.68 -37.69 -13.13
C ASP A 452 7.44 -37.14 -12.41
N ILE A 453 6.85 -37.92 -11.49
CA ILE A 453 5.70 -37.46 -10.67
C ILE A 453 6.12 -36.31 -9.75
N ILE A 454 7.26 -36.44 -9.08
CA ILE A 454 7.77 -35.42 -8.17
C ILE A 454 8.07 -34.14 -8.94
N ASP A 455 8.78 -34.23 -10.05
CA ASP A 455 9.12 -33.08 -10.89
C ASP A 455 7.84 -32.43 -11.47
N SER A 456 6.84 -33.23 -11.86
CA SER A 456 5.52 -32.72 -12.31
C SER A 456 4.75 -31.98 -11.22
N ILE A 457 4.75 -32.47 -9.97
CA ILE A 457 4.08 -31.80 -8.83
C ILE A 457 4.76 -30.45 -8.53
N LEU A 458 6.09 -30.40 -8.62
CA LEU A 458 6.85 -29.19 -8.39
C LEU A 458 6.63 -28.15 -9.50
N ASP A 459 6.68 -28.58 -10.76
CA ASP A 459 6.35 -27.73 -11.91
C ASP A 459 4.91 -27.19 -11.78
N PHE A 460 3.95 -28.02 -11.38
CA PHE A 460 2.57 -27.60 -11.14
C PHE A 460 2.46 -26.56 -10.04
N SER A 461 3.17 -26.74 -8.91
CA SER A 461 3.13 -25.75 -7.82
C SER A 461 3.75 -24.42 -8.22
N LYS A 462 4.89 -24.43 -8.92
CA LYS A 462 5.55 -23.21 -9.40
C LYS A 462 4.66 -22.46 -10.39
N LEU A 463 3.96 -23.17 -11.26
CA LEU A 463 2.99 -22.61 -12.20
C LEU A 463 1.75 -22.02 -11.51
N ALA A 464 1.28 -22.62 -10.42
CA ALA A 464 0.14 -22.14 -9.65
C ALA A 464 0.45 -20.85 -8.87
N ASP A 465 1.68 -20.75 -8.35
CA ASP A 465 2.15 -19.60 -7.58
C ASP A 465 2.71 -18.47 -8.48
N GLY A 466 2.75 -18.66 -9.81
CA GLY A 466 3.18 -17.65 -10.79
C GLY A 466 4.70 -17.47 -10.89
N GLU A 467 5.47 -18.40 -10.32
CA GLU A 467 6.93 -18.35 -10.22
C GLU A 467 7.65 -18.86 -11.48
N LEU A 468 6.91 -19.40 -12.45
CA LEU A 468 7.48 -19.96 -13.67
C LEU A 468 7.38 -18.93 -14.81
N GLU A 469 8.51 -18.39 -15.25
CA GLU A 469 8.61 -17.46 -16.38
C GLU A 469 8.94 -18.20 -17.70
N CYS A 470 8.43 -17.69 -18.82
CA CYS A 470 8.75 -18.18 -20.16
C CYS A 470 10.08 -17.57 -20.62
N VAL A 471 11.07 -18.41 -20.94
CA VAL A 471 12.37 -17.93 -21.38
C VAL A 471 12.40 -17.90 -22.91
N SER A 472 12.35 -16.70 -23.50
CA SER A 472 12.39 -16.54 -24.95
C SER A 472 13.83 -16.59 -25.47
N GLN A 473 14.19 -17.66 -26.18
CA GLN A 473 15.50 -17.89 -26.79
C GLN A 473 15.35 -18.26 -28.27
N SER A 474 16.42 -18.07 -29.05
CA SER A 474 16.48 -18.58 -30.42
C SER A 474 16.47 -20.10 -30.44
N PHE A 475 15.58 -20.69 -31.22
CA PHE A 475 15.52 -22.14 -31.40
C PHE A 475 15.08 -22.53 -32.80
N GLU A 476 15.46 -23.75 -33.20
CA GLU A 476 15.05 -24.32 -34.48
C GLU A 476 13.87 -25.27 -34.32
N PRO A 477 12.70 -25.02 -34.95
CA PRO A 477 11.54 -25.91 -34.87
C PRO A 477 11.84 -27.33 -35.37
N THR A 478 12.69 -27.45 -36.39
CA THR A 478 13.15 -28.74 -36.92
C THR A 478 13.93 -29.52 -35.87
N ALA A 479 14.82 -28.89 -35.11
CA ALA A 479 15.59 -29.55 -34.06
C ALA A 479 14.69 -30.05 -32.91
N VAL A 480 13.62 -29.32 -32.57
CA VAL A 480 12.63 -29.76 -31.58
C VAL A 480 11.90 -31.01 -32.09
N ALA A 481 11.46 -31.01 -33.35
CA ALA A 481 10.77 -32.13 -33.97
C ALA A 481 11.67 -33.38 -34.08
N GLU A 482 12.92 -33.22 -34.54
CA GLU A 482 13.91 -34.31 -34.58
C GLU A 482 14.24 -34.85 -33.19
N GLY A 483 14.35 -33.96 -32.20
CA GLY A 483 14.55 -34.32 -30.81
C GLY A 483 13.41 -35.17 -30.25
N LEU A 484 12.15 -34.86 -30.60
CA LEU A 484 11.00 -35.69 -30.23
C LEU A 484 11.03 -37.05 -30.92
N ARG A 485 11.34 -37.08 -32.22
CA ARG A 485 11.48 -38.34 -32.96
C ARG A 485 12.52 -39.24 -32.31
N ARG A 486 13.73 -38.72 -32.03
CA ARG A 486 14.82 -39.50 -31.43
C ARG A 486 14.47 -40.10 -30.07
N VAL A 487 13.67 -39.39 -29.27
CA VAL A 487 13.26 -39.87 -27.93
C VAL A 487 12.17 -40.93 -28.02
N TRP A 488 11.20 -40.78 -28.93
CA TRP A 488 9.98 -41.60 -28.93
C TRP A 488 9.96 -42.70 -30.02
N GLU A 489 10.93 -42.75 -30.93
CA GLU A 489 10.99 -43.75 -32.01
C GLU A 489 11.11 -45.19 -31.48
N ASP A 490 11.93 -45.42 -30.46
CA ASP A 490 12.07 -46.75 -29.85
C ASP A 490 10.78 -47.17 -29.09
N ALA A 491 10.18 -46.25 -28.34
CA ALA A 491 8.94 -46.49 -27.62
C ALA A 491 7.75 -46.77 -28.57
N ALA A 492 7.67 -46.05 -29.69
CA ALA A 492 6.67 -46.31 -30.72
C ALA A 492 6.88 -47.69 -31.38
N ARG A 493 8.14 -48.07 -31.63
CA ARG A 493 8.49 -49.39 -32.17
C ARG A 493 8.12 -50.53 -31.21
N GLU A 494 8.38 -50.36 -29.92
CA GLU A 494 7.97 -51.33 -28.89
C GLU A 494 6.46 -51.46 -28.77
N ALA A 495 5.73 -50.35 -28.96
CA ALA A 495 4.26 -50.33 -28.99
C ALA A 495 3.67 -50.81 -30.33
N GLU A 496 4.49 -51.20 -31.31
CA GLU A 496 4.08 -51.57 -32.68
C GLU A 496 3.27 -50.46 -33.41
N LEU A 497 3.58 -49.18 -33.14
CA LEU A 497 2.94 -48.01 -33.74
C LEU A 497 3.87 -47.26 -34.70
N GLU A 498 3.30 -46.67 -35.75
CA GLU A 498 4.04 -45.80 -36.69
C GLU A 498 4.10 -44.35 -36.15
N LEU A 499 5.30 -43.83 -35.89
CA LEU A 499 5.52 -42.43 -35.47
C LEU A 499 5.96 -41.58 -36.66
N ASN A 500 5.11 -40.64 -37.07
CA ASN A 500 5.39 -39.69 -38.14
C ASN A 500 5.60 -38.29 -37.57
N VAL A 501 6.74 -37.68 -37.88
CA VAL A 501 7.05 -36.30 -37.47
C VAL A 501 7.26 -35.46 -38.71
N ALA A 502 6.46 -34.41 -38.90
CA ALA A 502 6.47 -33.54 -40.06
C ALA A 502 6.55 -32.07 -39.64
N VAL A 503 7.38 -31.30 -40.35
CA VAL A 503 7.55 -29.86 -40.17
C VAL A 503 7.33 -29.19 -41.52
N ASP A 504 6.44 -28.20 -41.57
CA ASP A 504 6.20 -27.40 -42.77
C ASP A 504 7.47 -26.62 -43.17
N SER A 505 7.92 -26.84 -44.40
CA SER A 505 9.11 -26.19 -44.97
C SER A 505 9.04 -24.66 -45.04
N ASN A 506 7.85 -24.07 -44.90
CA ASN A 506 7.67 -22.63 -44.89
C ASN A 506 7.91 -22.00 -43.53
N ILE A 507 8.02 -22.79 -42.45
CA ILE A 507 8.35 -22.28 -41.11
C ILE A 507 9.77 -21.70 -41.15
N PRO A 508 10.01 -20.48 -40.61
CA PRO A 508 11.36 -19.94 -40.50
C PRO A 508 12.30 -20.87 -39.73
N GLN A 509 13.56 -20.98 -40.18
CA GLN A 509 14.54 -21.88 -39.57
C GLN A 509 14.76 -21.61 -38.08
N VAL A 510 14.77 -20.33 -37.69
CA VAL A 510 14.97 -19.89 -36.31
C VAL A 510 13.76 -19.07 -35.87
N LEU A 511 13.23 -19.38 -34.69
CA LEU A 511 12.16 -18.66 -34.01
C LEU A 511 12.61 -18.27 -32.60
N LEU A 512 12.00 -17.26 -32.01
CA LEU A 512 12.19 -16.86 -30.61
C LEU A 512 11.09 -17.44 -29.73
N GLY A 513 11.44 -18.20 -28.70
CA GLY A 513 10.48 -18.83 -27.78
C GLY A 513 11.16 -19.79 -26.80
N ASP A 514 10.36 -20.47 -25.97
CA ASP A 514 10.85 -21.42 -24.98
C ASP A 514 10.81 -22.85 -25.53
N ALA A 515 11.91 -23.27 -26.17
CA ALA A 515 12.02 -24.60 -26.79
C ALA A 515 11.88 -25.74 -25.77
N LYS A 516 12.30 -25.52 -24.51
CA LYS A 516 12.25 -26.53 -23.46
C LYS A 516 10.80 -26.80 -23.06
N ARG A 517 10.02 -25.74 -22.81
CA ARG A 517 8.59 -25.88 -22.48
C ARG A 517 7.78 -26.39 -23.66
N LEU A 518 8.10 -25.96 -24.88
CA LEU A 518 7.51 -26.51 -26.09
C LEU A 518 7.72 -28.03 -26.22
N LYS A 519 8.97 -28.49 -26.03
CA LYS A 519 9.30 -29.91 -26.04
C LYS A 519 8.58 -30.68 -24.92
N GLN A 520 8.42 -30.07 -23.75
CA GLN A 520 7.71 -30.66 -22.61
C GLN A 520 6.23 -30.90 -22.94
N VAL A 521 5.53 -29.89 -23.47
CA VAL A 521 4.13 -30.00 -23.90
C VAL A 521 3.96 -31.09 -24.96
N LEU A 522 4.80 -31.07 -25.99
CA LEU A 522 4.73 -32.06 -27.07
C LEU A 522 5.04 -33.49 -26.59
N SER A 523 5.98 -33.65 -25.65
CA SER A 523 6.29 -34.95 -25.06
C SER A 523 5.11 -35.51 -24.26
N ILE A 524 4.37 -34.66 -23.54
CA ILE A 524 3.15 -35.06 -22.83
C ILE A 524 2.09 -35.57 -23.82
N PHE A 525 1.89 -34.87 -24.94
CA PHE A 525 0.93 -35.29 -25.95
C PHE A 525 1.33 -36.58 -26.67
N VAL A 526 2.61 -36.71 -27.07
CA VAL A 526 3.12 -37.92 -27.75
C VAL A 526 3.05 -39.13 -26.82
N SER A 527 3.42 -38.97 -25.54
CA SER A 527 3.31 -40.02 -24.54
C SER A 527 1.86 -40.50 -24.38
N ASN A 528 0.90 -39.57 -24.27
CA ASN A 528 -0.52 -39.92 -24.20
C ASN A 528 -0.99 -40.61 -25.50
N ALA A 529 -0.61 -40.10 -26.67
CA ALA A 529 -0.98 -40.69 -27.96
C ALA A 529 -0.50 -42.15 -28.10
N LEU A 530 0.76 -42.43 -27.73
CA LEU A 530 1.31 -43.78 -27.72
C LEU A 530 0.60 -44.69 -26.71
N LYS A 531 0.27 -44.15 -25.54
CA LYS A 531 -0.38 -44.89 -24.45
C LYS A 531 -1.83 -45.30 -24.77
N PHE A 532 -2.56 -44.48 -25.53
CA PHE A 532 -3.99 -44.68 -25.80
C PHE A 532 -4.29 -45.20 -27.21
N THR A 533 -3.26 -45.55 -27.98
CA THR A 533 -3.38 -46.16 -29.31
C THR A 533 -2.89 -47.60 -29.25
N GLU A 534 -3.77 -48.57 -29.51
CA GLU A 534 -3.38 -49.99 -29.51
C GLU A 534 -2.77 -50.44 -30.85
N ASN A 535 -3.25 -49.89 -31.97
CA ASN A 535 -2.75 -50.18 -33.31
C ASN A 535 -2.94 -48.94 -34.19
N GLY A 536 -1.97 -48.65 -35.07
CA GLY A 536 -2.07 -47.56 -36.04
C GLY A 536 -0.89 -46.59 -35.97
N LYS A 537 -1.18 -45.29 -36.00
CA LYS A 537 -0.15 -44.26 -36.15
C LYS A 537 -0.34 -43.08 -35.21
N VAL A 538 0.79 -42.50 -34.81
CA VAL A 538 0.89 -41.23 -34.08
C VAL A 538 1.63 -40.23 -34.97
N GLY A 539 1.04 -39.05 -35.15
CA GLY A 539 1.57 -37.97 -35.98
C GLY A 539 1.91 -36.75 -35.13
N VAL A 540 3.07 -36.13 -35.38
CA VAL A 540 3.46 -34.83 -34.85
C VAL A 540 3.63 -33.89 -36.05
N GLU A 541 2.84 -32.82 -36.10
CA GLU A 541 2.82 -31.88 -37.22
C GLU A 541 3.04 -30.45 -36.73
N LEU A 542 4.01 -29.77 -37.32
CA LEU A 542 4.27 -28.34 -37.14
C LEU A 542 3.91 -27.62 -38.44
N THR A 543 2.92 -26.73 -38.39
CA THR A 543 2.35 -26.09 -39.59
C THR A 543 2.37 -24.56 -39.47
N LEU A 544 2.82 -23.86 -40.51
CA LEU A 544 2.77 -22.41 -40.55
C LEU A 544 1.35 -21.94 -40.89
N LEU A 545 0.79 -21.06 -40.05
CA LEU A 545 -0.49 -20.41 -40.30
C LEU A 545 -0.31 -19.00 -40.88
N PRO A 546 -1.30 -18.48 -41.62
CA PRO A 546 -1.28 -17.09 -42.07
C PRO A 546 -1.17 -16.12 -40.89
N SER A 547 -0.16 -15.26 -40.92
CA SER A 547 0.10 -14.22 -39.90
C SER A 547 0.12 -12.84 -40.53
N ALA A 548 -0.40 -11.83 -39.82
CA ALA A 548 -0.46 -10.43 -40.28
C ALA A 548 0.73 -9.57 -39.79
N GLY A 549 1.68 -10.15 -39.06
CA GLY A 549 2.76 -9.44 -38.37
C GLY A 549 4.17 -9.95 -38.68
N HIS A 550 5.15 -9.50 -37.90
CA HIS A 550 6.57 -9.91 -37.97
C HIS A 550 6.87 -11.19 -37.15
N ALA A 551 5.81 -11.91 -36.74
CA ALA A 551 5.90 -13.16 -35.99
C ALA A 551 5.29 -14.30 -36.81
N ALA A 552 5.93 -15.46 -36.78
CA ALA A 552 5.42 -16.69 -37.37
C ALA A 552 4.36 -17.28 -36.43
N ARG A 553 3.13 -17.43 -36.92
CA ARG A 553 2.09 -18.16 -36.19
C ARG A 553 2.23 -19.63 -36.55
N VAL A 554 2.65 -20.46 -35.59
CA VAL A 554 2.90 -21.89 -35.81
C VAL A 554 1.88 -22.69 -35.03
N ARG A 555 1.22 -23.63 -35.71
CA ARG A 555 0.35 -24.64 -35.09
C ARG A 555 1.18 -25.89 -34.82
N PHE A 556 1.13 -26.34 -33.58
CA PHE A 556 1.73 -27.59 -33.12
C PHE A 556 0.61 -28.59 -32.87
N ALA A 557 0.63 -29.74 -33.54
CA ALA A 557 -0.41 -30.75 -33.42
C ALA A 557 0.18 -32.15 -33.20
N VAL A 558 -0.45 -32.91 -32.30
CA VAL A 558 -0.19 -34.34 -32.11
C VAL A 558 -1.49 -35.10 -32.32
N SER A 559 -1.51 -35.99 -33.29
CA SER A 559 -2.67 -36.79 -33.68
C SER A 559 -2.43 -38.28 -33.45
N ASP A 560 -3.44 -39.01 -32.99
CA ASP A 560 -3.42 -40.45 -32.80
C ASP A 560 -4.61 -41.11 -33.51
N THR A 561 -4.51 -42.41 -33.79
CA THR A 561 -5.62 -43.23 -34.34
C THR A 561 -6.24 -44.16 -33.28
N GLY A 562 -6.15 -43.78 -32.00
CA GLY A 562 -6.58 -44.57 -30.86
C GLY A 562 -8.09 -44.54 -30.62
N ALA A 563 -8.49 -44.88 -29.38
CA ALA A 563 -9.90 -45.06 -29.01
C ALA A 563 -10.75 -43.78 -29.08
N GLY A 564 -10.13 -42.60 -29.15
CA GLY A 564 -10.82 -41.31 -29.08
C GLY A 564 -11.45 -41.03 -27.69
N ILE A 565 -11.96 -39.82 -27.52
CA ILE A 565 -12.43 -39.29 -26.22
C ILE A 565 -13.93 -39.02 -26.28
N HIS A 566 -14.68 -39.57 -25.31
CA HIS A 566 -16.12 -39.35 -25.16
C HIS A 566 -16.44 -37.90 -24.79
N GLU A 567 -17.58 -37.39 -25.26
CA GLU A 567 -17.96 -35.97 -25.10
C GLU A 567 -18.03 -35.52 -23.63
N ASP A 568 -18.53 -36.40 -22.74
CA ASP A 568 -18.62 -36.15 -21.30
C ASP A 568 -17.25 -36.02 -20.62
N GLN A 569 -16.22 -36.69 -21.14
CA GLN A 569 -14.87 -36.65 -20.57
C GLN A 569 -14.07 -35.42 -21.03
N ARG A 570 -14.42 -34.82 -22.17
CA ARG A 570 -13.72 -33.65 -22.73
C ARG A 570 -13.70 -32.44 -21.79
N LYS A 571 -14.76 -32.26 -20.99
CA LYS A 571 -14.90 -31.13 -20.06
C LYS A 571 -13.96 -31.22 -18.86
N HIS A 572 -13.45 -32.40 -18.54
CA HIS A 572 -12.64 -32.68 -17.35
C HIS A 572 -11.22 -33.15 -17.71
N LEU A 573 -10.80 -33.05 -18.98
CA LEU A 573 -9.49 -33.50 -19.46
C LEU A 573 -8.31 -32.74 -18.82
N PHE A 574 -8.52 -31.45 -18.55
CA PHE A 574 -7.49 -30.54 -18.04
C PHE A 574 -7.60 -30.27 -16.53
N GLU A 575 -8.58 -30.89 -15.85
CA GLU A 575 -8.66 -30.80 -14.39
C GLU A 575 -7.52 -31.59 -13.73
N ALA A 576 -6.80 -30.98 -12.80
CA ALA A 576 -5.71 -31.64 -12.09
C ALA A 576 -6.21 -32.88 -11.33
N PHE A 577 -5.49 -34.00 -11.45
CA PHE A 577 -5.82 -35.30 -10.83
C PHE A 577 -7.10 -35.96 -11.36
N SER A 578 -7.65 -35.48 -12.47
CA SER A 578 -8.77 -36.12 -13.17
C SER A 578 -8.28 -37.31 -14.00
N GLN A 579 -8.96 -38.45 -13.91
CA GLN A 579 -8.72 -39.65 -14.72
C GLN A 579 -10.03 -40.17 -15.33
N ALA A 580 -10.02 -40.40 -16.63
CA ALA A 580 -11.14 -40.96 -17.38
C ALA A 580 -11.22 -42.50 -17.19
N ASP A 581 -12.04 -42.93 -16.22
CA ASP A 581 -12.56 -44.30 -16.00
C ASP A 581 -11.64 -45.42 -15.46
N ASN A 582 -12.17 -46.17 -14.48
CA ASN A 582 -11.51 -47.22 -13.69
C ASN A 582 -11.28 -48.59 -14.39
N SER A 583 -11.64 -48.73 -15.67
CA SER A 583 -11.58 -50.00 -16.41
C SER A 583 -10.32 -50.17 -17.27
N MET A 584 -9.76 -49.08 -17.79
CA MET A 584 -8.51 -49.03 -18.57
C MET A 584 -7.26 -48.75 -17.70
N THR A 585 -7.45 -48.29 -16.47
CA THR A 585 -6.38 -47.92 -15.50
C THR A 585 -5.53 -49.08 -15.01
N ARG A 586 -5.96 -50.34 -15.21
CA ARG A 586 -5.19 -51.52 -14.74
C ARG A 586 -4.01 -51.91 -15.63
N LYS A 587 -3.89 -51.35 -16.85
CA LYS A 587 -2.79 -51.65 -17.78
C LYS A 587 -1.74 -50.53 -17.90
N HIS A 588 -2.12 -49.25 -17.81
CA HIS A 588 -1.19 -48.12 -17.95
C HIS A 588 -1.60 -46.92 -17.06
N GLY A 589 -1.30 -46.93 -15.76
CA GLY A 589 -1.60 -45.80 -14.84
C GLY A 589 -0.78 -44.53 -15.15
N GLY A 590 -1.32 -43.35 -14.88
CA GLY A 590 -0.59 -42.06 -14.97
C GLY A 590 -1.15 -41.06 -13.95
N THR A 591 -0.45 -39.98 -13.61
CA THR A 591 -0.80 -39.08 -12.49
C THR A 591 -2.06 -38.23 -12.69
N GLY A 592 -2.53 -38.06 -13.93
CA GLY A 592 -3.60 -37.11 -14.25
C GLY A 592 -3.15 -35.64 -14.14
N LEU A 593 -1.84 -35.37 -14.09
CA LEU A 593 -1.27 -34.02 -14.07
C LEU A 593 -0.73 -33.55 -15.43
N GLY A 594 -0.44 -34.48 -16.36
CA GLY A 594 0.22 -34.13 -17.62
C GLY A 594 -0.55 -33.10 -18.45
N LEU A 595 -1.85 -33.31 -18.68
CA LEU A 595 -2.65 -32.39 -19.50
C LEU A 595 -2.87 -31.03 -18.80
N SER A 596 -3.03 -30.99 -17.48
CA SER A 596 -3.17 -29.72 -16.74
C SER A 596 -1.86 -28.92 -16.71
N ILE A 597 -0.71 -29.58 -16.65
CA ILE A 597 0.61 -28.94 -16.82
C ILE A 597 0.75 -28.42 -18.25
N ALA A 598 0.37 -29.21 -19.26
CA ALA A 598 0.42 -28.80 -20.66
C ALA A 598 -0.44 -27.56 -20.93
N GLU A 599 -1.67 -27.52 -20.41
CA GLU A 599 -2.56 -26.35 -20.51
C GLU A 599 -1.89 -25.11 -19.93
N ARG A 600 -1.36 -25.22 -18.72
CA ARG A 600 -0.76 -24.08 -18.04
C ARG A 600 0.54 -23.60 -18.68
N LEU A 601 1.35 -24.50 -19.24
CA LEU A 601 2.54 -24.15 -20.02
C LEU A 601 2.19 -23.47 -21.35
N VAL A 602 1.15 -23.94 -22.03
CA VAL A 602 0.68 -23.32 -23.27
C VAL A 602 0.10 -21.92 -23.01
N GLU A 603 -0.67 -21.75 -21.93
CA GLU A 603 -1.14 -20.43 -21.47
C GLU A 603 0.02 -19.49 -21.15
N LEU A 604 1.06 -19.99 -20.47
CA LEU A 604 2.27 -19.22 -20.16
C LEU A 604 3.01 -18.77 -21.42
N MET A 605 3.02 -19.59 -22.47
CA MET A 605 3.57 -19.25 -23.79
C MET A 605 2.63 -18.37 -24.65
N GLY A 606 1.44 -18.02 -24.14
CA GLY A 606 0.46 -17.17 -24.82
C GLY A 606 -0.44 -17.88 -25.83
N GLY A 607 -0.52 -19.21 -25.77
CA GLY A 607 -1.39 -20.04 -26.61
C GLY A 607 -2.60 -20.61 -25.87
N GLN A 608 -3.41 -21.40 -26.57
CA GLN A 608 -4.49 -22.20 -26.00
C GLN A 608 -4.50 -23.60 -26.64
N ILE A 609 -4.80 -24.64 -25.85
CA ILE A 609 -4.95 -26.02 -26.36
C ILE A 609 -6.36 -26.22 -26.92
N GLU A 610 -6.42 -26.79 -28.12
CA GLU A 610 -7.62 -27.28 -28.79
C GLU A 610 -7.57 -28.82 -28.90
N VAL A 611 -8.71 -29.47 -28.66
CA VAL A 611 -8.83 -30.93 -28.71
C VAL A 611 -9.94 -31.32 -29.69
N GLU A 612 -9.56 -31.97 -30.78
CA GLU A 612 -10.46 -32.60 -31.72
C GLU A 612 -10.41 -34.10 -31.52
N SER A 613 -11.53 -34.76 -31.25
CA SER A 613 -11.52 -36.20 -31.04
C SER A 613 -12.82 -36.81 -31.53
N THR A 614 -12.80 -38.08 -31.92
CA THR A 614 -14.01 -38.85 -32.26
C THR A 614 -13.82 -40.27 -31.75
N VAL A 615 -14.80 -40.80 -31.00
CA VAL A 615 -14.73 -42.14 -30.42
C VAL A 615 -14.54 -43.18 -31.54
N GLY A 616 -13.48 -43.96 -31.43
CA GLY A 616 -13.06 -44.99 -32.40
C GLY A 616 -12.28 -44.49 -33.62
N ALA A 617 -12.02 -43.18 -33.72
CA ALA A 617 -11.26 -42.59 -34.84
C ALA A 617 -10.00 -41.82 -34.40
N GLY A 618 -9.72 -41.76 -33.09
CA GLY A 618 -8.54 -41.10 -32.52
C GLY A 618 -8.78 -39.69 -32.02
N SER A 619 -7.69 -39.03 -31.60
CA SER A 619 -7.69 -37.66 -31.08
C SER A 619 -6.58 -36.81 -31.70
N THR A 620 -6.76 -35.50 -31.72
CA THR A 620 -5.77 -34.51 -32.11
C THR A 620 -5.75 -33.42 -31.04
N PHE A 621 -4.59 -33.28 -30.40
CA PHE A 621 -4.30 -32.20 -29.47
C PHE A 621 -3.44 -31.18 -30.21
N SER A 622 -3.88 -29.93 -30.25
CA SER A 622 -3.13 -28.87 -30.92
C SER A 622 -3.13 -27.57 -30.14
N PHE A 623 -2.13 -26.74 -30.38
CA PHE A 623 -2.08 -25.37 -29.87
C PHE A 623 -1.33 -24.49 -30.87
N GLU A 624 -1.56 -23.18 -30.74
CA GLU A 624 -0.97 -22.19 -31.63
C GLU A 624 -0.19 -21.16 -30.84
N LEU A 625 1.00 -20.83 -31.33
CA LEU A 625 1.86 -19.81 -30.75
C LEU A 625 2.24 -18.77 -31.81
N GLU A 626 2.24 -17.49 -31.41
CA GLU A 626 2.87 -16.42 -32.19
C GLU A 626 4.32 -16.27 -31.76
N LEU A 627 5.23 -16.77 -32.60
CA LEU A 627 6.66 -16.81 -32.32
C LEU A 627 7.38 -15.73 -33.14
N PRO A 628 8.04 -14.75 -32.51
CA PRO A 628 8.82 -13.75 -33.23
C PRO A 628 9.90 -14.40 -34.09
N VAL A 629 10.06 -13.90 -35.32
CA VAL A 629 11.19 -14.28 -36.17
C VAL A 629 12.34 -13.33 -35.84
N PRO A 630 13.56 -13.83 -35.55
CA PRO A 630 14.71 -12.96 -35.38
C PRO A 630 14.86 -12.08 -36.62
N LYS A 631 15.01 -10.76 -36.44
CA LYS A 631 15.36 -9.91 -37.58
C LYS A 631 16.75 -10.34 -38.06
N PRO A 632 16.98 -10.45 -39.38
CA PRO A 632 18.34 -10.60 -39.88
C PRO A 632 19.07 -9.28 -39.59
N SER A 633 19.75 -9.19 -38.45
CA SER A 633 20.87 -8.29 -38.28
C SER A 633 21.96 -8.78 -39.24
N VAL A 634 22.45 -7.85 -40.04
CA VAL A 634 23.73 -8.00 -40.73
C VAL A 634 24.76 -8.39 -39.66
N GLU A 635 25.49 -9.48 -39.89
CA GLU A 635 26.52 -10.09 -39.02
C GLU A 635 26.01 -11.03 -37.91
N GLU A 636 25.59 -12.23 -38.29
CA GLU A 636 25.90 -13.45 -37.51
C GLU A 636 26.48 -14.47 -38.48
N GLU A 637 27.73 -14.22 -38.89
CA GLU A 637 28.66 -15.31 -39.15
C GLU A 637 28.97 -15.96 -37.79
N ASP A 638 29.24 -17.26 -37.83
CA ASP A 638 29.89 -18.06 -36.79
C ASP A 638 31.28 -17.45 -36.45
N VAL A 639 31.28 -16.33 -35.72
CA VAL A 639 32.48 -15.65 -35.25
C VAL A 639 32.63 -15.98 -33.77
N GLY A 640 33.59 -16.83 -33.42
CA GLY A 640 34.01 -17.01 -32.04
C GLY A 640 34.19 -15.64 -31.37
N LEU A 641 33.57 -15.45 -30.20
CA LEU A 641 33.59 -14.19 -29.46
C LEU A 641 35.04 -13.72 -29.26
N ASP A 642 35.42 -12.65 -29.95
CA ASP A 642 36.77 -12.08 -29.84
C ASP A 642 36.90 -11.28 -28.53
N LEU A 643 37.52 -11.90 -27.53
CA LEU A 643 37.79 -11.30 -26.21
C LEU A 643 39.07 -10.44 -26.18
N THR A 644 39.78 -10.32 -27.31
CA THR A 644 40.98 -9.48 -27.43
C THR A 644 40.80 -8.05 -26.91
N PRO A 645 39.65 -7.36 -27.11
CA PRO A 645 39.46 -5.98 -26.65
C PRO A 645 39.49 -5.78 -25.13
N ILE A 646 39.24 -6.84 -24.35
CA ILE A 646 39.19 -6.80 -22.88
C ILE A 646 40.34 -7.58 -22.24
N ARG A 647 41.32 -8.03 -23.05
CA ARG A 647 42.48 -8.79 -22.57
C ARG A 647 43.19 -8.04 -21.44
N GLY A 648 43.46 -8.75 -20.36
CA GLY A 648 44.14 -8.25 -19.17
C GLY A 648 43.29 -7.39 -18.22
N ALA A 649 41.97 -7.29 -18.44
CA ALA A 649 41.07 -6.65 -17.48
C ALA A 649 41.08 -7.40 -16.14
N ARG A 650 41.00 -6.65 -15.04
CA ARG A 650 40.95 -7.17 -13.68
C ARG A 650 39.50 -7.39 -13.26
N VAL A 651 39.15 -8.63 -13.01
CA VAL A 651 37.81 -9.04 -12.55
C VAL A 651 37.91 -9.55 -11.12
N LEU A 652 37.06 -9.04 -10.24
CA LEU A 652 36.87 -9.61 -8.90
C LEU A 652 35.71 -10.60 -8.95
N LEU A 653 35.99 -11.87 -8.69
CA LEU A 653 34.99 -12.94 -8.62
C LEU A 653 34.65 -13.24 -7.16
N VAL A 654 33.38 -13.19 -6.80
CA VAL A 654 32.91 -13.36 -5.42
C VAL A 654 31.84 -14.45 -5.35
N ASP A 655 32.12 -15.50 -4.58
CA ASP A 655 31.25 -16.67 -4.40
C ASP A 655 31.61 -17.34 -3.07
N ASP A 656 30.64 -17.91 -2.35
CA ASP A 656 30.87 -18.54 -1.05
C ASP A 656 31.39 -19.99 -1.14
N SER A 657 31.40 -20.55 -2.35
CA SER A 657 31.96 -21.86 -2.65
C SER A 657 33.33 -21.71 -3.32
N GLU A 658 34.37 -22.20 -2.65
CA GLU A 658 35.73 -22.28 -3.20
C GLU A 658 35.77 -22.99 -4.56
N LEU A 659 34.95 -24.03 -4.73
CA LEU A 659 34.85 -24.77 -5.99
C LEU A 659 34.26 -23.90 -7.11
N ASN A 660 33.25 -23.07 -6.82
CA ASN A 660 32.70 -22.14 -7.82
C ASN A 660 33.70 -21.03 -8.16
N LEU A 661 34.40 -20.49 -7.16
CA LEU A 661 35.49 -19.51 -7.36
C LEU A 661 36.58 -20.07 -8.27
N GLN A 662 36.94 -21.35 -8.08
CA GLN A 662 37.93 -22.03 -8.92
C GLN A 662 37.43 -22.25 -10.35
N VAL A 663 36.20 -22.77 -10.53
CA VAL A 663 35.63 -23.05 -11.86
C VAL A 663 35.41 -21.77 -12.67
N ALA A 664 34.72 -20.79 -12.10
CA ALA A 664 34.45 -19.53 -12.79
C ALA A 664 35.73 -18.69 -12.96
N GLY A 665 36.66 -18.77 -12.00
CA GLY A 665 37.96 -18.13 -12.10
C GLY A 665 38.78 -18.66 -13.27
N GLU A 666 38.72 -19.97 -13.52
CA GLU A 666 39.46 -20.57 -14.64
C GLU A 666 38.87 -20.19 -16.00
N LEU A 667 37.54 -20.17 -16.14
CA LEU A 667 36.88 -19.67 -17.36
C LEU A 667 37.31 -18.24 -17.69
N LEU A 668 37.40 -17.37 -16.69
CA LEU A 668 37.85 -15.99 -16.85
C LEU A 668 39.35 -15.88 -17.19
N ARG A 669 40.19 -16.76 -16.63
CA ARG A 669 41.63 -16.81 -16.98
C ARG A 669 41.86 -17.34 -18.39
N GLN A 670 41.08 -18.31 -18.86
CA GLN A 670 41.09 -18.77 -20.26
C GLN A 670 40.73 -17.64 -21.23
N ALA A 671 39.83 -16.74 -20.82
CA ALA A 671 39.53 -15.48 -21.51
C ALA A 671 40.66 -14.42 -21.43
N LYS A 672 41.84 -14.77 -20.87
CA LYS A 672 43.02 -13.90 -20.68
C LYS A 672 42.73 -12.67 -19.82
N LEU A 673 41.89 -12.83 -18.79
CA LEU A 673 41.60 -11.82 -17.77
C LEU A 673 42.41 -12.07 -16.50
N ARG A 674 42.65 -11.01 -15.72
CA ARG A 674 43.22 -11.13 -14.37
C ARG A 674 42.09 -11.31 -13.37
N VAL A 675 42.14 -12.36 -12.56
CA VAL A 675 41.03 -12.71 -11.67
C VAL A 675 41.51 -12.75 -10.23
N ASP A 676 40.92 -11.92 -9.39
CA ASP A 676 41.02 -12.04 -7.94
C ASP A 676 39.73 -12.66 -7.40
N THR A 677 39.81 -13.40 -6.30
CA THR A 677 38.65 -14.06 -5.69
C THR A 677 38.33 -13.53 -4.30
N ALA A 678 37.08 -13.62 -3.85
CA ALA A 678 36.65 -13.33 -2.49
C ALA A 678 35.54 -14.31 -2.07
N LEU A 679 35.57 -14.77 -0.82
CA LEU A 679 34.65 -15.81 -0.31
C LEU A 679 33.34 -15.26 0.29
N ASN A 680 33.22 -13.93 0.40
CA ASN A 680 32.01 -13.28 0.92
C ASN A 680 31.99 -11.79 0.56
N GLY A 681 30.85 -11.15 0.77
CA GLY A 681 30.65 -9.73 0.48
C GLY A 681 31.59 -8.78 1.24
N ARG A 682 32.05 -9.14 2.45
CA ARG A 682 32.98 -8.30 3.24
C ARG A 682 34.35 -8.24 2.58
N GLN A 683 34.92 -9.40 2.25
CA GLN A 683 36.19 -9.48 1.52
C GLN A 683 36.08 -8.78 0.16
N ALA A 684 34.92 -8.86 -0.50
CA ALA A 684 34.70 -8.16 -1.76
C ALA A 684 34.75 -6.64 -1.59
N VAL A 685 34.12 -6.07 -0.56
CA VAL A 685 34.20 -4.63 -0.24
C VAL A 685 35.62 -4.20 0.07
N GLU A 686 36.36 -4.99 0.86
CA GLU A 686 37.77 -4.71 1.22
C GLU A 686 38.67 -4.70 -0.02
N LYS A 687 38.57 -5.72 -0.88
CA LYS A 687 39.34 -5.81 -2.13
C LYS A 687 38.97 -4.72 -3.13
N ALA A 688 37.68 -4.46 -3.33
CA ALA A 688 37.22 -3.40 -4.23
C ALA A 688 37.70 -2.00 -3.79
N THR A 689 37.95 -1.81 -2.50
CA THR A 689 38.48 -0.54 -1.95
C THR A 689 40.00 -0.45 -2.01
N SER A 690 40.71 -1.58 -1.93
CA SER A 690 42.18 -1.59 -1.86
C SER A 690 42.86 -1.50 -3.22
N GLN A 691 42.19 -1.91 -4.30
CA GLN A 691 42.74 -1.86 -5.66
C GLN A 691 41.65 -1.72 -6.74
N PRO A 692 41.99 -1.18 -7.93
CA PRO A 692 41.03 -0.99 -9.00
C PRO A 692 40.69 -2.29 -9.73
N TYR A 693 39.40 -2.45 -10.04
CA TYR A 693 38.86 -3.52 -10.88
C TYR A 693 38.15 -2.93 -12.09
N ASP A 694 38.08 -3.69 -13.18
CA ASP A 694 37.31 -3.37 -14.38
C ASP A 694 35.87 -3.92 -14.28
N CYS A 695 35.66 -4.98 -13.50
CA CYS A 695 34.33 -5.59 -13.27
C CYS A 695 34.34 -6.43 -11.98
N ILE A 696 33.19 -6.55 -11.32
CA ILE A 696 32.97 -7.49 -10.22
C ILE A 696 31.86 -8.46 -10.61
N LEU A 697 32.12 -9.76 -10.50
CA LEU A 697 31.11 -10.82 -10.57
C LEU A 697 30.75 -11.20 -9.14
N MET A 698 29.52 -10.93 -8.72
CA MET A 698 29.11 -10.99 -7.31
C MET A 698 27.99 -12.00 -7.12
N ASP A 699 28.23 -13.08 -6.37
CA ASP A 699 27.14 -13.92 -5.90
C ASP A 699 26.20 -13.14 -4.98
N VAL A 700 24.90 -13.32 -5.19
CA VAL A 700 23.86 -12.65 -4.43
C VAL A 700 23.72 -13.26 -3.03
N GLN A 701 23.80 -14.58 -2.93
CA GLN A 701 23.52 -15.31 -1.69
C GLN A 701 24.82 -15.83 -1.09
N MET A 702 25.35 -15.14 -0.09
CA MET A 702 26.58 -15.52 0.60
C MET A 702 26.48 -15.27 2.12
N PRO A 703 27.14 -16.08 2.96
CA PRO A 703 27.24 -15.86 4.40
C PRO A 703 28.09 -14.62 4.73
N VAL A 704 28.02 -14.17 5.99
CA VAL A 704 28.70 -12.97 6.54
C VAL A 704 28.19 -11.63 5.98
N MET A 705 28.14 -11.48 4.66
CA MET A 705 27.60 -10.31 3.96
C MET A 705 27.12 -10.75 2.57
N ASP A 706 25.83 -10.55 2.31
CA ASP A 706 25.22 -10.85 1.01
C ASP A 706 25.67 -9.87 -0.09
N GLY A 707 25.50 -10.29 -1.35
CA GLY A 707 25.96 -9.53 -2.52
C GLY A 707 25.25 -8.18 -2.69
N TYR A 708 23.99 -8.06 -2.26
CA TYR A 708 23.25 -6.80 -2.32
C TYR A 708 23.85 -5.76 -1.36
N THR A 709 24.06 -6.17 -0.10
CA THR A 709 24.67 -5.33 0.94
C THR A 709 26.11 -4.95 0.58
N ALA A 710 26.87 -5.88 0.01
CA ALA A 710 28.22 -5.61 -0.48
C ALA A 710 28.21 -4.55 -1.61
N THR A 711 27.27 -4.68 -2.56
CA THR A 711 27.08 -3.72 -3.65
C THR A 711 26.74 -2.33 -3.11
N GLU A 712 25.80 -2.21 -2.16
CA GLU A 712 25.45 -0.92 -1.55
C GLU A 712 26.67 -0.25 -0.87
N GLN A 713 27.51 -1.04 -0.20
CA GLN A 713 28.73 -0.54 0.44
C GLN A 713 29.80 -0.11 -0.56
N ILE A 714 29.98 -0.85 -1.66
CA ILE A 714 30.88 -0.48 -2.75
C ILE A 714 30.39 0.82 -3.41
N ARG A 715 29.09 0.94 -3.69
CA ARG A 715 28.47 2.14 -4.29
C ARG A 715 28.53 3.37 -3.40
N ALA A 716 28.55 3.20 -2.07
CA ALA A 716 28.72 4.31 -1.14
C ALA A 716 30.11 4.98 -1.22
N LYS A 717 31.09 4.36 -1.90
CA LYS A 717 32.40 4.96 -2.15
C LYS A 717 32.38 5.72 -3.48
N SER A 718 32.56 7.03 -3.42
CA SER A 718 32.42 7.95 -4.58
C SER A 718 33.37 7.71 -5.77
N HIS A 719 34.36 6.81 -5.66
CA HIS A 719 35.27 6.45 -6.75
C HIS A 719 34.96 5.07 -7.36
N LEU A 720 33.96 4.36 -6.83
CA LEU A 720 33.51 3.01 -7.26
C LEU A 720 32.02 3.01 -7.65
N ASP A 721 31.39 4.17 -7.75
CA ASP A 721 29.97 4.32 -8.08
C ASP A 721 29.65 3.82 -9.49
N GLN A 722 30.61 3.94 -10.42
CA GLN A 722 30.50 3.48 -11.81
C GLN A 722 31.08 2.08 -12.08
N LEU A 723 31.73 1.44 -11.09
CA LEU A 723 32.35 0.13 -11.29
C LEU A 723 31.30 -0.93 -11.68
N PRO A 724 31.40 -1.61 -12.83
CA PRO A 724 30.43 -2.64 -13.20
C PRO A 724 30.38 -3.78 -12.16
N ILE A 725 29.19 -4.07 -11.63
CA ILE A 725 28.93 -5.19 -10.72
C ILE A 725 27.84 -6.07 -11.34
N LEU A 726 28.17 -7.29 -11.73
CA LEU A 726 27.26 -8.26 -12.35
C LEU A 726 26.87 -9.31 -11.31
N ALA A 727 25.57 -9.48 -11.08
CA ALA A 727 25.04 -10.42 -10.11
C ALA A 727 25.14 -11.86 -10.64
N MET A 728 25.68 -12.79 -9.87
CA MET A 728 25.58 -14.22 -10.16
C MET A 728 24.43 -14.80 -9.34
N THR A 729 23.42 -15.39 -9.99
CA THR A 729 22.22 -15.91 -9.29
C THR A 729 21.75 -17.24 -9.87
N ALA A 730 21.28 -18.16 -8.99
CA ALA A 730 20.66 -19.42 -9.39
C ALA A 730 19.22 -19.26 -9.90
N ASN A 731 18.56 -18.13 -9.61
CA ASN A 731 17.20 -17.82 -10.03
C ASN A 731 17.16 -16.37 -10.52
N ALA A 732 17.14 -16.16 -11.84
CA ALA A 732 17.11 -14.82 -12.45
C ALA A 732 15.69 -14.20 -12.47
N MET A 733 14.91 -14.41 -11.39
CA MET A 733 13.53 -13.93 -11.24
C MET A 733 13.47 -12.40 -11.23
N GLN A 734 12.36 -11.82 -11.69
CA GLN A 734 12.19 -10.36 -11.77
C GLN A 734 12.43 -9.65 -10.42
N GLN A 735 12.02 -10.25 -9.30
CA GLN A 735 12.21 -9.66 -7.97
C GLN A 735 13.70 -9.57 -7.56
N ASP A 736 14.52 -10.55 -7.94
CA ASP A 736 15.98 -10.50 -7.69
C ASP A 736 16.66 -9.46 -8.59
N ARG A 737 16.19 -9.28 -9.82
CA ARG A 737 16.68 -8.20 -10.70
C ARG A 737 16.29 -6.82 -10.18
N GLU A 738 15.06 -6.64 -9.71
CA GLU A 738 14.59 -5.38 -9.11
C GLU A 738 15.41 -5.04 -7.87
N ARG A 739 15.68 -6.04 -7.03
CA ARG A 739 16.48 -5.90 -5.81
C ARG A 739 17.96 -5.63 -6.11
N GLY A 740 18.54 -6.31 -7.10
CA GLY A 740 19.90 -6.06 -7.59
C GLY A 740 20.05 -4.66 -8.20
N THR A 741 19.09 -4.24 -9.02
CA THR A 741 19.07 -2.88 -9.60
C THR A 741 18.95 -1.82 -8.51
N ALA A 742 18.10 -2.04 -7.49
CA ALA A 742 17.95 -1.15 -6.36
C ALA A 742 19.23 -1.05 -5.51
N ALA A 743 19.97 -2.15 -5.35
CA ALA A 743 21.26 -2.18 -4.68
C ALA A 743 22.40 -1.55 -5.52
N GLY A 744 22.19 -1.36 -6.83
CA GLY A 744 23.13 -0.72 -7.75
C GLY A 744 23.96 -1.68 -8.62
N MET A 745 23.51 -2.93 -8.78
CA MET A 745 24.10 -3.90 -9.73
C MET A 745 23.71 -3.56 -11.17
N ASN A 746 24.58 -3.89 -12.12
CA ASN A 746 24.50 -3.47 -13.53
C ASN A 746 23.82 -4.49 -14.44
N ASP A 747 24.07 -5.78 -14.19
CA ASP A 747 23.52 -6.90 -14.96
C ASP A 747 23.53 -8.18 -14.12
N TYR A 748 23.14 -9.31 -14.70
CA TYR A 748 23.17 -10.62 -14.05
C TYR A 748 23.73 -11.71 -14.97
N ILE A 749 24.28 -12.76 -14.37
CA ILE A 749 24.75 -13.99 -15.01
C ILE A 749 24.07 -15.16 -14.27
N PRO A 750 23.27 -15.98 -14.98
CA PRO A 750 22.61 -17.13 -14.36
C PRO A 750 23.63 -18.22 -13.99
N LYS A 751 23.36 -18.93 -12.90
CA LYS A 751 24.07 -20.16 -12.50
C LYS A 751 23.25 -21.39 -12.94
N PRO A 752 23.87 -22.47 -13.50
CA PRO A 752 25.29 -22.63 -13.77
C PRO A 752 25.78 -21.69 -14.88
N ILE A 753 27.03 -21.21 -14.76
CA ILE A 753 27.60 -20.21 -15.66
C ILE A 753 27.77 -20.81 -17.07
N ASP A 754 27.11 -20.21 -18.05
CA ASP A 754 27.33 -20.46 -19.47
C ASP A 754 28.51 -19.59 -19.97
N PRO A 755 29.59 -20.17 -20.52
CA PRO A 755 30.76 -19.42 -20.99
C PRO A 755 30.42 -18.34 -22.03
N ASP A 756 29.50 -18.60 -22.95
CA ASP A 756 29.16 -17.65 -24.02
C ASP A 756 28.35 -16.46 -23.48
N GLU A 757 27.50 -16.71 -22.48
CA GLU A 757 26.75 -15.66 -21.79
C GLU A 757 27.68 -14.79 -20.92
N LEU A 758 28.61 -15.42 -20.21
CA LEU A 758 29.65 -14.74 -19.44
C LEU A 758 30.50 -13.83 -20.35
N HIS A 759 31.00 -14.37 -21.46
CA HIS A 759 31.81 -13.61 -22.43
C HIS A 759 31.08 -12.40 -23.00
N ARG A 760 29.80 -12.55 -23.39
CA ARG A 760 28.97 -11.43 -23.87
C ARG A 760 28.74 -10.37 -22.80
N ALA A 761 28.52 -10.78 -21.55
CA ALA A 761 28.35 -9.85 -20.44
C ALA A 761 29.65 -9.06 -20.17
N LEU A 762 30.80 -9.73 -20.18
CA LEU A 762 32.11 -9.10 -19.99
C LEU A 762 32.43 -8.10 -21.10
N LEU A 763 32.22 -8.46 -22.37
CA LEU A 763 32.44 -7.53 -23.51
C LEU A 763 31.51 -6.31 -23.48
N ARG A 764 30.31 -6.44 -22.88
CA ARG A 764 29.36 -5.34 -22.75
C ARG A 764 29.77 -4.34 -21.67
N TRP A 765 30.27 -4.83 -20.54
CA TRP A 765 30.46 -4.04 -19.33
C TRP A 765 31.90 -3.61 -19.07
N ILE A 766 32.88 -4.34 -19.58
CA ILE A 766 34.29 -3.96 -19.49
C ILE A 766 34.62 -3.04 -20.65
N GLU A 767 35.14 -1.85 -20.35
CA GLU A 767 35.57 -0.93 -21.39
C GLU A 767 36.74 -1.53 -22.22
N PRO A 768 36.66 -1.52 -23.56
CA PRO A 768 37.77 -1.94 -24.41
C PRO A 768 39.02 -1.08 -24.18
N GLY A 769 40.18 -1.70 -24.04
CA GLY A 769 41.42 -0.96 -23.82
C GLY A 769 42.66 -1.84 -23.78
N GLU A 770 43.80 -1.28 -24.23
CA GLU A 770 45.11 -1.92 -24.10
C GLU A 770 45.53 -1.91 -22.62
N ARG A 771 45.65 -3.10 -22.04
CA ARG A 771 46.12 -3.31 -20.66
C ARG A 771 47.40 -4.13 -20.69
N ASP A 772 48.39 -3.77 -19.86
CA ASP A 772 49.61 -4.56 -19.70
C ASP A 772 49.26 -5.92 -19.09
N PHE A 773 49.28 -6.96 -19.91
CA PHE A 773 49.14 -8.35 -19.49
C PHE A 773 50.49 -9.04 -19.59
N ASP A 774 50.96 -9.61 -18.49
CA ASP A 774 52.27 -10.24 -18.42
C ASP A 774 52.20 -11.64 -19.06
N GLU A 775 52.92 -11.86 -20.16
CA GLU A 775 52.95 -13.15 -20.85
C GLU A 775 53.59 -14.27 -20.02
N GLN A 776 54.36 -13.93 -18.96
CA GLN A 776 54.92 -14.94 -18.04
C GLN A 776 53.84 -15.68 -17.23
N GLN A 777 52.70 -15.04 -16.94
CA GLN A 777 51.54 -15.72 -16.32
C GLN A 777 50.82 -16.67 -17.30
N LEU A 778 50.94 -16.45 -18.61
CA LEU A 778 50.35 -17.30 -19.65
C LEU A 778 51.14 -18.61 -19.86
N ALA A 779 52.44 -18.61 -19.56
CA ALA A 779 53.30 -19.79 -19.66
C ALA A 779 52.92 -20.88 -18.63
N ALA A 780 52.44 -20.50 -17.45
CA ALA A 780 51.94 -21.44 -16.45
C ALA A 780 50.64 -22.14 -16.91
N ALA A 781 49.74 -21.43 -17.61
CA ALA A 781 48.49 -21.97 -18.14
C ALA A 781 48.69 -22.95 -19.32
N HIS A 782 49.62 -22.66 -20.24
CA HIS A 782 49.99 -23.61 -21.30
C HIS A 782 50.69 -24.88 -20.79
N THR A 783 51.28 -24.84 -19.60
CA THR A 783 51.87 -26.03 -18.97
C THR A 783 50.76 -26.95 -18.42
N ALA A 784 49.64 -26.39 -17.95
CA ALA A 784 48.48 -27.16 -17.46
C ALA A 784 47.71 -27.91 -18.56
N GLU A 785 47.57 -27.32 -19.76
CA GLU A 785 46.97 -27.99 -20.93
C GLU A 785 47.79 -29.22 -21.38
N ALA A 786 49.12 -29.12 -21.35
CA ALA A 786 50.02 -30.23 -21.69
C ALA A 786 49.98 -31.37 -20.65
N VAL A 787 49.64 -31.07 -19.39
CA VAL A 787 49.49 -32.08 -18.32
C VAL A 787 48.17 -32.84 -18.46
N THR A 788 47.08 -32.19 -18.87
CA THR A 788 45.78 -32.85 -19.09
C THR A 788 45.85 -33.92 -20.19
N ASP A 789 46.58 -33.67 -21.28
CA ASP A 789 46.80 -34.64 -22.36
C ASP A 789 47.76 -35.79 -21.97
N ALA A 790 48.54 -35.62 -20.89
CA ALA A 790 49.51 -36.61 -20.41
C ALA A 790 48.94 -37.54 -19.31
N LEU A 791 47.76 -37.25 -18.77
CA LEU A 791 47.13 -38.05 -17.72
C LEU A 791 46.46 -39.31 -18.30
N PRO A 792 46.67 -40.51 -17.70
CA PRO A 792 45.97 -41.71 -18.12
C PRO A 792 44.49 -41.67 -17.70
N ASP A 793 43.59 -42.32 -18.45
CA ASP A 793 42.15 -42.35 -18.15
C ASP A 793 41.81 -42.95 -16.77
N SER A 794 42.65 -43.88 -16.28
CA SER A 794 42.53 -44.52 -14.97
C SER A 794 43.85 -45.10 -14.49
N LEU A 795 44.02 -45.20 -13.17
CA LEU A 795 45.05 -45.98 -12.50
C LEU A 795 44.38 -46.90 -11.46
N PRO A 796 45.07 -47.96 -10.98
CA PRO A 796 44.53 -48.80 -9.91
C PRO A 796 44.14 -47.95 -8.68
N GLY A 797 42.92 -48.15 -8.17
CA GLY A 797 42.36 -47.36 -7.07
C GLY A 797 41.80 -45.97 -7.44
N VAL A 798 41.96 -45.47 -8.68
CA VAL A 798 41.45 -44.14 -9.08
C VAL A 798 41.08 -44.00 -10.57
N ASN A 799 39.83 -43.59 -10.82
CA ASN A 799 39.34 -43.22 -12.14
C ASN A 799 39.61 -41.73 -12.43
N ILE A 800 40.75 -41.46 -13.04
CA ILE A 800 41.27 -40.11 -13.32
C ILE A 800 40.34 -39.35 -14.27
N SER A 801 39.84 -39.98 -15.33
CA SER A 801 38.92 -39.33 -16.28
C SER A 801 37.59 -38.91 -15.63
N ALA A 802 37.07 -39.71 -14.70
CA ALA A 802 35.86 -39.38 -13.94
C ALA A 802 36.12 -38.31 -12.87
N GLY A 803 37.26 -38.39 -12.18
CA GLY A 803 37.70 -37.39 -11.22
C GLY A 803 37.95 -36.03 -11.86
N LEU A 804 38.66 -36.00 -12.99
CA LEU A 804 38.90 -34.79 -13.80
C LEU A 804 37.60 -34.11 -14.20
N LYS A 805 36.60 -34.86 -14.70
CA LYS A 805 35.29 -34.29 -15.06
C LYS A 805 34.59 -33.64 -13.87
N ARG A 806 34.78 -34.17 -12.65
CA ARG A 806 34.19 -33.64 -11.41
C ARG A 806 34.93 -32.40 -10.89
N VAL A 807 36.18 -32.21 -11.28
CA VAL A 807 36.95 -30.97 -11.07
C VAL A 807 37.09 -30.14 -12.35
N ALA A 808 36.08 -30.18 -13.21
CA ALA A 808 35.98 -29.36 -14.44
C ALA A 808 37.18 -29.48 -15.40
N ASN A 809 37.75 -30.69 -15.50
CA ASN A 809 38.95 -31.03 -16.29
C ASN A 809 40.22 -30.27 -15.89
N ASN A 810 40.32 -29.75 -14.66
CA ASN A 810 41.53 -29.10 -14.16
C ASN A 810 42.55 -30.15 -13.67
N ALA A 811 43.51 -30.50 -14.53
CA ALA A 811 44.52 -31.52 -14.27
C ALA A 811 45.42 -31.22 -13.07
N GLN A 812 45.83 -29.97 -12.87
CA GLN A 812 46.75 -29.61 -11.80
C GLN A 812 46.05 -29.64 -10.43
N LEU A 813 44.82 -29.10 -10.36
CA LEU A 813 43.99 -29.18 -9.16
C LEU A 813 43.61 -30.63 -8.83
N TYR A 814 43.33 -31.42 -9.86
CA TYR A 814 43.07 -32.85 -9.69
C TYR A 814 44.26 -33.55 -9.04
N LEU A 815 45.48 -33.29 -9.53
CA LEU A 815 46.70 -33.87 -9.00
C LEU A 815 47.03 -33.40 -7.59
N SER A 816 46.80 -32.13 -7.27
CA SER A 816 47.01 -31.61 -5.91
C SER A 816 46.02 -32.22 -4.92
N LEU A 817 44.72 -32.23 -5.23
CA LEU A 817 43.71 -32.82 -4.35
C LEU A 817 43.90 -34.33 -4.16
N LEU A 818 44.36 -35.04 -5.21
CA LEU A 818 44.71 -36.45 -5.11
C LEU A 818 45.94 -36.67 -4.21
N ASN A 819 46.92 -35.78 -4.27
CA ASN A 819 48.08 -35.78 -3.37
C ASN A 819 47.66 -35.51 -1.92
N ASP A 820 46.81 -34.52 -1.68
CA ASP A 820 46.34 -34.15 -0.34
C ASP A 820 45.52 -35.29 0.28
N LEU A 821 44.62 -35.91 -0.51
CA LEU A 821 43.91 -37.11 -0.07
C LEU A 821 44.88 -38.24 0.33
N CYS A 822 45.94 -38.46 -0.45
CA CYS A 822 46.90 -39.51 -0.15
C CYS A 822 47.78 -39.22 1.07
N ASN A 823 48.08 -37.95 1.35
CA ASN A 823 48.95 -37.55 2.47
C ASN A 823 48.15 -37.40 3.77
N ASP A 824 47.05 -36.67 3.75
CA ASP A 824 46.28 -36.28 4.94
C ASP A 824 45.47 -37.45 5.53
N TYR A 825 45.17 -38.45 4.69
CA TYR A 825 44.37 -39.61 5.05
C TYR A 825 45.16 -40.92 4.96
N ALA A 826 46.48 -40.87 4.85
CA ALA A 826 47.33 -42.07 4.82
C ALA A 826 47.15 -42.96 6.06
N ASP A 827 46.95 -42.33 7.23
CA ASP A 827 46.75 -42.95 8.55
C ASP A 827 45.26 -43.01 8.96
N ALA A 828 44.35 -42.85 8.00
CA ALA A 828 42.91 -42.86 8.26
C ALA A 828 42.42 -44.13 8.99
N PRO A 829 42.88 -45.36 8.65
CA PRO A 829 42.51 -46.56 9.39
C PRO A 829 42.94 -46.51 10.86
N GLU A 830 44.15 -46.04 11.15
CA GLU A 830 44.68 -45.92 12.52
C GLU A 830 43.91 -44.86 13.31
N ARG A 831 43.61 -43.71 12.71
CA ARG A 831 42.83 -42.64 13.34
C ARG A 831 41.40 -43.10 13.66
N LEU A 832 40.75 -43.77 12.72
CA LEU A 832 39.43 -44.35 12.92
C LEU A 832 39.43 -45.37 14.06
N GLN A 833 40.45 -46.24 14.11
CA GLN A 833 40.58 -47.21 15.21
C GLN A 833 40.76 -46.52 16.57
N ILE A 834 41.61 -45.48 16.65
CA ILE A 834 41.83 -44.71 17.88
C ILE A 834 40.53 -44.03 18.37
N MET A 835 39.77 -43.43 17.45
CA MET A 835 38.48 -42.79 17.79
C MET A 835 37.47 -43.82 18.31
N LEU A 836 37.38 -44.99 17.67
CA LEU A 836 36.48 -46.08 18.07
C LEU A 836 36.89 -46.68 19.42
N ASP A 837 38.17 -46.93 19.65
CA ASP A 837 38.70 -47.43 20.93
C ASP A 837 38.52 -46.40 22.07
N GLY A 838 38.56 -45.11 21.73
CA GLY A 838 38.26 -43.99 22.63
C GLY A 838 36.78 -43.76 22.91
N GLY A 839 35.88 -44.46 22.21
CA GLY A 839 34.43 -44.32 22.34
C GLY A 839 33.82 -43.11 21.61
N ASP A 840 34.59 -42.43 20.75
CA ASP A 840 34.12 -41.31 19.92
C ASP A 840 33.51 -41.81 18.60
N THR A 841 32.34 -42.45 18.69
CA THR A 841 31.65 -43.00 17.52
C THR A 841 31.14 -41.92 16.57
N ASP A 842 30.77 -40.75 17.10
CA ASP A 842 30.29 -39.64 16.27
C ASP A 842 31.43 -38.99 15.49
N GLY A 843 32.60 -38.79 16.12
CA GLY A 843 33.81 -38.32 15.45
C GLY A 843 34.29 -39.30 14.38
N ALA A 844 34.33 -40.60 14.68
CA ALA A 844 34.69 -41.64 13.72
C ALA A 844 33.74 -41.66 12.50
N ARG A 845 32.42 -41.54 12.73
CA ARG A 845 31.43 -41.48 11.65
C ARG A 845 31.63 -40.26 10.76
N GLN A 846 31.84 -39.09 11.35
CA GLN A 846 32.07 -37.85 10.59
C GLN A 846 33.37 -37.91 9.78
N PHE A 847 34.42 -38.48 10.36
CA PHE A 847 35.71 -38.68 9.68
C PHE A 847 35.57 -39.61 8.47
N ALA A 848 34.88 -40.75 8.63
CA ALA A 848 34.57 -41.67 7.52
C ALA A 848 33.71 -41.02 6.43
N HIS A 849 32.69 -40.23 6.83
CA HIS A 849 31.84 -39.47 5.89
C HIS A 849 32.66 -38.47 5.07
N LYS A 850 33.59 -37.74 5.70
CA LYS A 850 34.46 -36.78 5.03
C LYS A 850 35.39 -37.48 4.04
N LEU A 851 36.04 -38.57 4.45
CA LEU A 851 36.92 -39.36 3.58
C LEU A 851 36.18 -39.92 2.36
N ARG A 852 34.96 -40.46 2.57
CA ARG A 852 34.08 -40.93 1.49
C ARG A 852 33.81 -39.83 0.44
N GLY A 853 33.45 -38.64 0.91
CA GLY A 853 33.12 -37.51 0.03
C GLY A 853 34.30 -37.09 -0.84
N ILE A 854 35.49 -36.95 -0.23
CA ILE A 854 36.71 -36.55 -0.94
C ILE A 854 37.12 -37.63 -1.95
N ALA A 855 37.15 -38.90 -1.54
CA ALA A 855 37.55 -40.01 -2.40
C ALA A 855 36.64 -40.16 -3.64
N ASN A 856 35.32 -40.13 -3.47
CA ASN A 856 34.37 -40.26 -4.57
C ASN A 856 34.45 -39.08 -5.56
N ASN A 857 34.67 -37.86 -5.06
CA ASN A 857 34.84 -36.68 -5.90
C ASN A 857 36.09 -36.78 -6.79
N LEU A 858 37.17 -37.39 -6.29
CA LEU A 858 38.41 -37.59 -7.04
C LEU A 858 38.44 -38.88 -7.88
N GLY A 859 37.33 -39.64 -7.90
CA GLY A 859 37.24 -40.91 -8.64
C GLY A 859 37.95 -42.08 -7.96
N ALA A 860 38.32 -41.97 -6.69
CA ALA A 860 38.85 -43.05 -5.86
C ALA A 860 37.70 -43.90 -5.28
N ASP A 861 36.92 -44.51 -6.18
CA ASP A 861 35.64 -45.16 -5.86
C ASP A 861 35.80 -46.31 -4.84
N GLU A 862 36.92 -47.04 -4.86
CA GLU A 862 37.20 -48.15 -3.94
C GLU A 862 37.43 -47.66 -2.51
N THR A 863 38.23 -46.60 -2.33
CA THR A 863 38.44 -45.93 -1.03
C THR A 863 37.14 -45.31 -0.52
N GLY A 864 36.37 -44.68 -1.40
CA GLY A 864 35.05 -44.14 -1.06
C GLY A 864 34.07 -45.21 -0.59
N THR A 865 34.06 -46.38 -1.25
CA THR A 865 33.22 -47.53 -0.87
C THR A 865 33.64 -48.14 0.47
N ALA A 866 34.94 -48.25 0.72
CA ALA A 866 35.46 -48.74 2.00
C ALA A 866 35.10 -47.79 3.16
N ALA A 867 35.25 -46.47 2.96
CA ALA A 867 34.86 -45.46 3.93
C ALA A 867 33.34 -45.41 4.16
N GLU A 868 32.52 -45.60 3.12
CA GLU A 868 31.06 -45.71 3.24
C GLU A 868 30.65 -46.93 4.06
N THR A 869 31.32 -48.07 3.88
CA THR A 869 31.03 -49.29 4.65
C THR A 869 31.24 -49.05 6.14
N ILE A 870 32.38 -48.44 6.50
CA ILE A 870 32.71 -48.07 7.88
C ILE A 870 31.71 -47.03 8.44
N GLU A 871 31.33 -46.02 7.65
CA GLU A 871 30.34 -45.02 8.05
C GLU A 871 28.98 -45.66 8.39
N LEU A 872 28.52 -46.60 7.57
CA LEU A 872 27.25 -47.30 7.74
C LEU A 872 27.26 -48.22 8.96
N GLU A 873 28.35 -48.96 9.17
CA GLU A 873 28.50 -49.85 10.34
C GLU A 873 28.44 -49.06 11.66
N ILE A 874 29.15 -47.92 11.72
CA ILE A 874 29.11 -47.02 12.89
C ILE A 874 27.70 -46.44 13.09
N LYS A 875 27.04 -46.04 12.00
CA LYS A 875 25.67 -45.48 12.04
C LYS A 875 24.63 -46.48 12.55
N ASP A 876 24.79 -47.76 12.21
CA ASP A 876 23.92 -48.84 12.68
C ASP A 876 24.26 -49.30 14.12
N GLY A 877 25.20 -48.62 14.78
CA GLY A 877 25.61 -48.88 16.16
C GLY A 877 26.53 -50.10 16.30
N ALA A 878 27.09 -50.59 15.19
CA ALA A 878 28.09 -51.65 15.17
C ALA A 878 29.51 -51.04 15.18
N LEU A 879 30.46 -51.79 15.76
CA LEU A 879 31.88 -51.47 15.56
C LEU A 879 32.30 -52.01 14.20
N PRO A 880 33.00 -51.23 13.37
CA PRO A 880 33.53 -51.69 12.10
C PRO A 880 34.34 -52.97 12.27
N ASP A 881 34.14 -53.93 11.38
CA ASP A 881 34.88 -55.18 11.45
C ASP A 881 36.33 -54.99 10.96
N ALA A 882 37.20 -55.93 11.34
CA ALA A 882 38.62 -55.87 10.96
C ALA A 882 38.81 -55.96 9.43
N GLU A 883 37.84 -56.50 8.70
CA GLU A 883 37.88 -56.65 7.24
C GLU A 883 37.59 -55.32 6.54
N ALA A 884 36.64 -54.52 7.04
CA ALA A 884 36.33 -53.17 6.56
C ALA A 884 37.52 -52.22 6.77
N MET A 885 38.13 -52.26 7.96
CA MET A 885 39.33 -51.47 8.27
C MET A 885 40.53 -51.88 7.40
N GLN A 886 40.70 -53.18 7.15
CA GLN A 886 41.74 -53.69 6.26
C GLN A 886 41.52 -53.28 4.80
N ARG A 887 40.27 -53.32 4.30
CA ARG A 887 39.93 -52.86 2.94
C ARG A 887 40.19 -51.36 2.76
N LEU A 888 39.89 -50.55 3.76
CA LEU A 888 40.21 -49.12 3.72
C LEU A 888 41.73 -48.91 3.62
N ALA A 889 42.51 -49.60 4.46
CA ALA A 889 43.98 -49.55 4.42
C ALA A 889 44.56 -50.00 3.08
N GLU A 890 44.05 -51.10 2.51
CA GLU A 890 44.49 -51.63 1.22
C GLU A 890 44.19 -50.67 0.06
N SER A 891 42.98 -50.09 0.04
CA SER A 891 42.58 -49.13 -1.00
C SER A 891 43.39 -47.82 -0.94
N LEU A 892 43.65 -47.28 0.26
CA LEU A 892 44.49 -46.09 0.45
C LEU A 892 45.95 -46.36 0.05
N ALA A 893 46.48 -47.54 0.37
CA ALA A 893 47.82 -47.95 -0.06
C ALA A 893 47.93 -48.16 -1.58
N GLU A 894 46.87 -48.60 -2.24
CA GLU A 894 46.79 -48.66 -3.70
C GLU A 894 46.69 -47.28 -4.33
N LEU A 895 45.85 -46.40 -3.77
CA LEU A 895 45.72 -45.01 -4.18
C LEU A 895 47.05 -44.26 -4.07
N GLY A 896 47.77 -44.40 -2.95
CA GLY A 896 49.09 -43.80 -2.76
C GLY A 896 50.15 -44.30 -3.74
N ARG A 897 50.13 -45.60 -4.11
CA ARG A 897 51.00 -46.15 -5.16
C ARG A 897 50.67 -45.60 -6.55
N SER A 898 49.40 -45.31 -6.83
CA SER A 898 48.97 -44.69 -8.07
C SER A 898 49.31 -43.20 -8.12
N GLN A 899 49.17 -42.49 -7.00
CA GLN A 899 49.57 -41.08 -6.86
C GLN A 899 51.09 -40.91 -7.06
N GLN A 900 51.93 -41.80 -6.53
CA GLN A 900 53.39 -41.76 -6.75
C GLN A 900 53.79 -41.86 -8.23
N LYS A 901 52.98 -42.51 -9.07
CA LYS A 901 53.22 -42.57 -10.53
C LYS A 901 52.86 -41.26 -11.23
N LEU A 902 52.00 -40.46 -10.62
CA LEU A 902 51.56 -39.14 -11.11
C LEU A 902 52.41 -38.00 -10.53
N ALA A 903 53.15 -38.23 -9.44
CA ALA A 903 54.04 -37.25 -8.82
C ALA A 903 55.03 -36.56 -9.79
N PRO A 904 55.60 -37.22 -10.83
CA PRO A 904 56.46 -36.54 -11.81
C PRO A 904 55.74 -35.55 -12.74
N LEU A 905 54.40 -35.65 -12.84
CA LEU A 905 53.56 -34.76 -13.63
C LEU A 905 53.05 -33.56 -12.83
N MET A 906 53.23 -33.57 -11.51
CA MET A 906 53.03 -32.38 -10.69
C MET A 906 54.16 -31.41 -10.99
N VAL A 907 53.82 -30.26 -11.57
CA VAL A 907 54.72 -29.10 -11.50
C VAL A 907 54.90 -28.78 -10.02
N SER A 908 56.05 -29.14 -9.46
CA SER A 908 56.43 -28.67 -8.12
C SER A 908 56.43 -27.15 -8.19
N ASP A 909 55.69 -26.50 -7.29
CA ASP A 909 55.92 -25.09 -7.00
C ASP A 909 57.39 -24.96 -6.57
N GLU A 910 58.26 -24.61 -7.52
CA GLU A 910 59.56 -24.02 -7.25
C GLU A 910 59.30 -22.63 -6.66
N SER A 911 58.85 -22.61 -5.41
CA SER A 911 58.90 -21.44 -4.54
C SER A 911 59.01 -21.87 -3.08
N ALA A 912 59.94 -22.78 -2.79
CA ALA A 912 60.76 -22.62 -1.59
C ALA A 912 61.83 -21.56 -1.90
N ALA A 913 61.39 -20.32 -2.17
CA ALA A 913 62.28 -19.19 -2.07
C ALA A 913 62.58 -19.04 -0.59
N GLU A 914 63.85 -19.16 -0.19
CA GLU A 914 64.31 -18.74 1.13
C GLU A 914 63.75 -17.35 1.40
N LEU A 915 62.76 -17.24 2.30
CA LEU A 915 62.22 -15.94 2.71
C LEU A 915 63.41 -15.14 3.23
N ASP A 916 63.64 -13.95 2.67
CA ASP A 916 64.66 -13.07 3.21
C ASP A 916 64.26 -12.58 4.63
N ASP A 917 65.21 -12.02 5.38
CA ASP A 917 64.96 -11.62 6.77
C ASP A 917 63.87 -10.52 6.87
N GLU A 918 63.66 -9.72 5.82
CA GLU A 918 62.64 -8.66 5.78
C GLU A 918 61.23 -9.24 5.56
N GLN A 919 61.12 -10.25 4.67
CA GLN A 919 59.89 -11.01 4.44
C GLN A 919 59.52 -11.87 5.65
N ARG A 920 60.50 -12.51 6.31
CA ARG A 920 60.26 -13.24 7.57
C ARG A 920 59.76 -12.32 8.68
N HIS A 921 60.32 -11.12 8.79
CA HIS A 921 59.85 -10.14 9.78
C HIS A 921 58.43 -9.65 9.48
N ALA A 922 58.11 -9.37 8.22
CA ALA A 922 56.75 -8.99 7.81
C ALA A 922 55.74 -10.10 8.09
N LEU A 923 56.09 -11.35 7.78
CA LEU A 923 55.25 -12.52 8.02
C LEU A 923 55.06 -12.78 9.52
N PHE A 924 56.10 -12.57 10.34
CA PHE A 924 55.99 -12.64 11.81
C PHE A 924 54.97 -11.63 12.36
N ILE A 925 54.94 -10.40 11.82
CA ILE A 925 53.97 -9.37 12.21
C ILE A 925 52.54 -9.80 11.80
N GLU A 926 52.38 -10.37 10.61
CA GLU A 926 51.09 -10.87 10.13
C GLU A 926 50.56 -12.03 10.96
N VAL A 927 51.41 -13.01 11.30
CA VAL A 927 51.08 -14.10 12.24
C VAL A 927 50.67 -13.52 13.59
N THR A 928 51.44 -12.58 14.14
CA THR A 928 51.13 -11.96 15.44
C THR A 928 49.74 -11.30 15.44
N LYS A 929 49.41 -10.61 14.35
CA LYS A 929 48.12 -9.95 14.18
C LYS A 929 46.99 -10.97 14.02
N ALA A 930 47.19 -12.00 13.19
CA ALA A 930 46.20 -13.06 12.97
C ALA A 930 45.88 -13.81 14.26
N ILE A 931 46.87 -14.10 15.10
CA ILE A 931 46.66 -14.72 16.42
C ILE A 931 45.90 -13.79 17.36
N ALA A 932 46.25 -12.49 17.41
CA ALA A 932 45.55 -11.51 18.23
C ALA A 932 44.07 -11.36 17.86
N ASP A 933 43.77 -11.48 16.57
CA ASP A 933 42.41 -11.41 16.03
C ASP A 933 41.67 -12.77 16.09
N SER A 934 42.31 -13.82 16.63
CA SER A 934 41.80 -15.20 16.65
C SER A 934 41.40 -15.71 15.24
N ASN A 935 42.15 -15.29 14.22
CA ASN A 935 41.92 -15.64 12.83
C ASN A 935 42.50 -17.05 12.54
N PRO A 936 41.68 -18.01 12.04
CA PRO A 936 42.15 -19.35 11.68
C PRO A 936 43.29 -19.38 10.66
N GLU A 937 43.41 -18.35 9.80
CA GLU A 937 44.52 -18.21 8.84
C GLU A 937 45.90 -18.09 9.53
N ALA A 938 45.94 -17.86 10.85
CA ALA A 938 47.18 -17.85 11.63
C ALA A 938 47.97 -19.16 11.51
N LEU A 939 47.30 -20.31 11.31
CA LEU A 939 47.94 -21.61 11.15
C LEU A 939 48.74 -21.69 9.83
N ASP A 940 48.13 -21.29 8.71
CA ASP A 940 48.80 -21.25 7.41
C ASP A 940 49.96 -20.25 7.39
N LEU A 941 49.79 -19.10 8.06
CA LEU A 941 50.81 -18.07 8.14
C LEU A 941 52.01 -18.52 8.99
N ILE A 942 51.78 -19.24 10.10
CA ILE A 942 52.87 -19.75 10.94
C ILE A 942 53.58 -20.95 10.29
N ASP A 943 52.86 -21.79 9.53
CA ASP A 943 53.45 -22.86 8.73
C ASP A 943 54.35 -22.29 7.62
N LYS A 944 53.95 -21.20 6.97
CA LYS A 944 54.81 -20.46 6.02
C LYS A 944 56.03 -19.83 6.69
N LEU A 945 55.89 -19.35 7.93
CA LEU A 945 57.01 -18.77 8.70
C LEU A 945 58.02 -19.84 9.14
N LEU A 946 57.54 -21.03 9.51
CA LEU A 946 58.38 -22.20 9.82
C LEU A 946 59.01 -22.79 8.54
N GLY A 947 58.34 -22.64 7.40
CA GLY A 947 58.84 -23.02 6.08
C GLY A 947 60.17 -22.35 5.74
N GLY A 948 61.26 -23.12 5.80
CA GLY A 948 62.61 -22.65 5.48
C GLY A 948 63.48 -22.24 6.67
N LEU A 949 62.99 -22.34 7.91
CA LEU A 949 63.83 -22.20 9.11
C LEU A 949 64.49 -23.54 9.48
N GLU A 950 65.80 -23.52 9.77
CA GLU A 950 66.48 -24.68 10.34
C GLU A 950 66.07 -24.87 11.82
N GLU A 951 65.92 -26.12 12.28
CA GLU A 951 65.45 -26.44 13.64
C GLU A 951 66.35 -25.87 14.78
N ASP A 952 67.58 -25.46 14.46
CA ASP A 952 68.54 -24.84 15.38
C ASP A 952 68.43 -23.30 15.42
N THR A 953 67.55 -22.70 14.62
CA THR A 953 67.32 -21.26 14.60
C THR A 953 66.72 -20.79 15.94
N SER A 954 67.24 -19.69 16.47
CA SER A 954 66.71 -19.05 17.67
C SER A 954 65.21 -18.73 17.47
N GLY A 955 64.35 -19.09 18.42
CA GLY A 955 62.90 -18.89 18.31
C GLY A 955 62.13 -19.97 17.55
N TYR A 956 62.78 -20.92 16.86
CA TYR A 956 62.11 -22.00 16.13
C TYR A 956 61.24 -22.87 17.04
N THR A 957 61.77 -23.27 18.20
CA THR A 957 61.03 -24.11 19.17
C THR A 957 59.77 -23.41 19.70
N GLU A 958 59.82 -22.09 19.88
CA GLU A 958 58.67 -21.29 20.29
C GLU A 958 57.64 -21.11 19.16
N LEU A 959 58.10 -20.91 17.92
CA LEU A 959 57.20 -20.84 16.75
C LEU A 959 56.51 -22.18 16.48
N ALA A 960 57.23 -23.29 16.61
CA ALA A 960 56.65 -24.64 16.52
C ALA A 960 55.62 -24.89 17.63
N ALA A 961 55.91 -24.49 18.87
CA ALA A 961 54.94 -24.58 19.97
C ALA A 961 53.72 -23.66 19.78
N ALA A 962 53.89 -22.48 19.18
CA ALA A 962 52.77 -21.61 18.81
C ALA A 962 51.91 -22.24 17.71
N ARG A 963 52.53 -22.90 16.73
CA ARG A 963 51.87 -23.63 15.65
C ARG A 963 51.05 -24.82 16.18
N ASP A 964 51.63 -25.61 17.08
CA ASP A 964 50.91 -26.71 17.74
C ASP A 964 49.73 -26.21 18.60
N ALA A 965 49.88 -25.06 19.25
CA ALA A 965 48.79 -24.42 19.99
C ALA A 965 47.66 -23.93 19.06
N LEU A 966 48.00 -23.40 17.87
CA LEU A 966 47.02 -22.99 16.86
C LEU A 966 46.27 -24.16 16.26
N ASP A 967 46.94 -25.29 16.02
CA ASP A 967 46.32 -26.55 15.55
C ASP A 967 45.27 -27.07 16.55
N MET A 968 45.47 -26.77 17.85
CA MET A 968 44.51 -27.05 18.93
C MET A 968 43.50 -25.90 19.19
N TYR A 969 43.44 -24.87 18.34
CA TYR A 969 42.63 -23.65 18.51
C TYR A 969 42.91 -22.85 19.80
N ASP A 970 44.08 -23.04 20.43
CA ASP A 970 44.54 -22.27 21.60
C ASP A 970 45.31 -21.01 21.17
N PHE A 971 44.58 -20.02 20.68
CA PHE A 971 45.14 -18.72 20.27
C PHE A 971 45.83 -17.97 21.42
N ALA A 972 45.36 -18.16 22.66
CA ALA A 972 45.94 -17.52 23.84
C ALA A 972 47.30 -18.15 24.21
N GLY A 973 47.40 -19.47 24.15
CA GLY A 973 48.66 -20.20 24.29
C GLY A 973 49.64 -19.86 23.16
N ALA A 974 49.16 -19.82 21.92
CA ALA A 974 49.96 -19.46 20.76
C ALA A 974 50.54 -18.04 20.87
N ALA A 975 49.76 -17.06 21.33
CA ALA A 975 50.24 -15.69 21.58
C ALA A 975 51.38 -15.65 22.61
N GLY A 976 51.29 -16.45 23.69
CA GLY A 976 52.34 -16.54 24.71
C GLY A 976 53.65 -17.13 24.18
N PHE A 977 53.56 -18.15 23.31
CA PHE A 977 54.74 -18.71 22.64
C PHE A 977 55.33 -17.73 21.62
N LEU A 978 54.51 -17.00 20.88
CA LEU A 978 54.97 -16.00 19.91
C LEU A 978 55.66 -14.80 20.58
N GLU A 979 55.17 -14.35 21.73
CA GLU A 979 55.82 -13.31 22.55
C GLU A 979 57.18 -13.80 23.11
N SER A 980 57.29 -15.09 23.42
CA SER A 980 58.56 -15.72 23.80
C SER A 980 59.54 -15.82 22.61
N ALA A 981 59.04 -16.11 21.40
CA ALA A 981 59.83 -16.11 20.17
C ALA A 981 60.35 -14.69 19.85
N ALA A 982 59.49 -13.67 19.93
CA ALA A 982 59.85 -12.26 19.69
C ALA A 982 60.96 -11.76 20.64
N ASN A 983 60.94 -12.20 21.90
CA ASN A 983 61.94 -11.83 22.89
C ASN A 983 63.30 -12.49 22.68
N LYS A 984 63.37 -13.58 21.92
CA LYS A 984 64.62 -14.27 21.58
C LYS A 984 65.27 -13.73 20.31
N ASP A 985 64.50 -13.14 19.40
CA ASP A 985 64.94 -12.83 18.03
C ASP A 985 64.96 -11.35 17.58
N LEU A 986 64.82 -10.37 18.48
CA LEU A 986 64.91 -8.94 18.10
C LEU A 986 65.93 -8.12 18.92
N GLN A 987 67.09 -8.71 19.23
CA GLN A 987 68.27 -7.96 19.74
C GLN A 987 69.54 -8.07 18.91
N LYS A 988 69.54 -8.67 17.71
CA LYS A 988 70.67 -8.56 16.79
C LYS A 988 70.23 -8.49 15.32
N SER A 989 70.59 -7.33 14.74
CA SER A 989 70.52 -6.84 13.35
C SER A 989 69.15 -6.67 12.73
#